data_AF-I0TAL6-F1
#
_entry.id   AF-I0TAL6-F1
#
_cell.length_a   1.000
_cell.length_b   1.000
_cell.length_c   1.000
_cell.angle_alpha   90.00
_cell.angle_beta   90.00
_cell.angle_gamma   90.00
#
_symmetry.space_group_name_H-M   'P 1'
#
loop_
_entity.id
_entity.type
_entity.pdbx_description
1 polymer ?
#
loop_
_entity_poly.entity_id
_entity_poly.type
_entity_poly.pdbx_seq_one_letter_code
_entity_poly.pdbx_strand_id
1 'polypeptide(L)'
;MKELSFLDKYDKQQALSCISYMMGMKENSAWKYNLAIIQRYILENSNGDMPIDVTFLKKEFYELIPKGVTDEVQANLCIDQCITEDRSYSVYALMSEGEQYAIRRMDMIARKYEVNDKLMRIGRVMLDISDIICERFGYGRYELGELCNEYFIFPNNKELKNNPLLFSDRDILKILKGYNLDDKSLEIMVYEKDKPFSDLSIYKNQLSGPLEWYPLYKTQTGYLVLSPYALLLCAHSFFFKSLVNNVGKENFEDAYGRICLEEIAIKLDNCEELQGIKQYSDVENIVYRLDIDKYASFTFVTNIPDRIELDKMFETERVTDELSSRIIECLINNESQIKSISNVSKVLNIIVFCGPKVFGSFCSTIAAIGLVFSVDQLGWIVELLNKGLYNLYWFLEDKRKIRFAPINNDFEIFGFYYKHEMTFYVDDDIAIPTGLTISGNPLLYDIYKFLWEKDEHVEYICSKLETVKHLADFADEVPFYINSRSKNDGSYLLVKLRDADMLLFYSFNKYAQISAQIAKSIGMWLFIIEEKFNIHVLRCPVTIFINLTENGTFNFSHFKRNELRIDISLSDINNLNIDEYYIVKGLCEVFMNKRLAGRNFTMDHLKQVFLETGGHLLFDESQGSIAVIDDGLKECMTISKRFNNVVLTNIQEHFNWSPQGVKYNIQDSKKIVKDIITYLNQLLRPLLEKLSKRGELIKLLELHHGQLFWLALTNSRYIYYKRIYDYIGIHETKQHTFEQGYQETNALCKWIIEQIVLGQPFNENKLESVDEIYYAFSIAHQLEVFSTFMDILNNTHDDNDGIEILEIW
;
A
#
# COMPACT_ATOMS: atom_id res chain seq x y z
N MET A 1 -10.12 -23.02 -25.42
CA MET A 1 -11.35 -22.99 -26.27
C MET A 1 -12.15 -24.30 -26.37
N LYS A 2 -11.62 -25.50 -26.07
CA LYS A 2 -12.48 -26.69 -25.82
C LYS A 2 -13.41 -26.47 -24.62
N GLU A 3 -13.01 -25.58 -23.71
CA GLU A 3 -13.73 -25.33 -22.46
C GLU A 3 -15.06 -24.62 -22.60
N LEU A 4 -15.45 -24.04 -23.75
CA LEU A 4 -16.76 -23.37 -23.90
C LEU A 4 -17.90 -24.31 -24.29
N SER A 5 -17.60 -25.57 -24.58
CA SER A 5 -18.58 -26.57 -25.05
C SER A 5 -19.67 -26.95 -24.04
N PHE A 6 -19.52 -26.57 -22.76
CA PHE A 6 -20.57 -26.78 -21.76
C PHE A 6 -21.78 -25.83 -21.98
N LEU A 7 -21.56 -24.66 -22.60
CA LEU A 7 -22.63 -23.68 -22.86
C LEU A 7 -23.69 -24.21 -23.83
N ASP A 8 -23.35 -25.22 -24.66
CA ASP A 8 -24.29 -25.90 -25.58
C ASP A 8 -25.44 -26.61 -24.83
N LYS A 9 -25.36 -26.75 -23.51
CA LYS A 9 -26.36 -27.43 -22.67
C LYS A 9 -27.19 -26.47 -21.82
N TYR A 10 -26.84 -25.19 -21.80
CA TYR A 10 -27.49 -24.18 -20.96
C TYR A 10 -28.39 -23.28 -21.77
N ASP A 11 -29.57 -23.00 -21.22
CA ASP A 11 -30.38 -21.87 -21.68
C ASP A 11 -29.69 -20.54 -21.35
N LYS A 12 -30.25 -19.42 -21.84
CA LYS A 12 -29.67 -18.09 -21.59
C LYS A 12 -29.47 -17.79 -20.11
N GLN A 13 -30.46 -18.07 -19.26
CA GLN A 13 -30.38 -17.71 -17.85
C GLN A 13 -29.35 -18.57 -17.10
N GLN A 14 -29.28 -19.86 -17.41
CA GLN A 14 -28.29 -20.79 -16.87
C GLN A 14 -26.87 -20.40 -17.30
N ALA A 15 -26.68 -20.06 -18.58
CA ALA A 15 -25.41 -19.61 -19.11
C ALA A 15 -24.95 -18.32 -18.45
N LEU A 16 -25.84 -17.31 -18.34
CA LEU A 16 -25.54 -16.06 -17.64
C LEU A 16 -25.20 -16.30 -16.17
N SER A 17 -25.98 -17.11 -15.45
CA SER A 17 -25.73 -17.46 -14.05
C SER A 17 -24.37 -18.12 -13.86
N CYS A 18 -23.98 -19.03 -14.76
CA CYS A 18 -22.68 -19.69 -14.72
C CYS A 18 -21.53 -18.72 -14.97
N ILE A 19 -21.61 -17.88 -16.00
CA ILE A 19 -20.55 -16.90 -16.31
C ILE A 19 -20.44 -15.85 -15.19
N SER A 20 -21.57 -15.35 -14.67
CA SER A 20 -21.61 -14.45 -13.51
C SER A 20 -20.91 -15.04 -12.28
N TYR A 21 -21.17 -16.32 -11.98
CA TYR A 21 -20.48 -17.03 -10.90
C TYR A 21 -18.97 -17.08 -11.16
N MET A 22 -18.57 -17.50 -12.36
CA MET A 22 -17.16 -17.58 -12.73
C MET A 22 -16.45 -16.22 -12.60
N MET A 23 -17.11 -15.11 -12.93
CA MET A 23 -16.55 -13.76 -12.73
C MET A 23 -16.33 -13.41 -11.25
N GLY A 24 -17.16 -13.94 -10.34
CA GLY A 24 -17.01 -13.75 -8.89
C GLY A 24 -15.91 -14.60 -8.25
N MET A 25 -15.36 -15.60 -8.96
CA MET A 25 -14.31 -16.48 -8.43
C MET A 25 -12.94 -15.81 -8.52
N LYS A 26 -12.20 -15.77 -7.41
CA LYS A 26 -10.83 -15.24 -7.39
C LYS A 26 -9.89 -16.04 -8.29
N GLU A 27 -10.17 -17.33 -8.48
CA GLU A 27 -9.43 -18.24 -9.35
C GLU A 27 -9.57 -17.85 -10.83
N ASN A 28 -10.61 -17.11 -11.19
CA ASN A 28 -10.86 -16.64 -12.55
C ASN A 28 -10.58 -15.13 -12.72
N SER A 29 -9.92 -14.47 -11.75
CA SER A 29 -9.69 -13.02 -11.78
C SER A 29 -8.92 -12.55 -13.02
N ALA A 30 -7.96 -13.36 -13.51
CA ALA A 30 -7.21 -13.12 -14.74
C ALA A 30 -8.14 -13.08 -15.97
N TRP A 31 -9.21 -13.88 -15.95
CA TRP A 31 -10.09 -14.13 -17.08
C TRP A 31 -11.29 -13.19 -17.16
N LYS A 32 -11.39 -12.19 -16.30
CA LYS A 32 -12.59 -11.33 -16.15
C LYS A 32 -13.04 -10.67 -17.45
N TYR A 33 -12.11 -10.24 -18.30
CA TYR A 33 -12.41 -9.67 -19.62
C TYR A 33 -13.03 -10.69 -20.55
N ASN A 34 -12.42 -11.87 -20.63
CA ASN A 34 -12.84 -12.93 -21.54
C ASN A 34 -14.23 -13.42 -21.15
N LEU A 35 -14.49 -13.52 -19.84
CA LEU A 35 -15.80 -13.83 -19.29
C LEU A 35 -16.83 -12.73 -19.58
N ALA A 36 -16.46 -11.44 -19.48
CA ALA A 36 -17.36 -10.33 -19.82
C ALA A 36 -17.72 -10.32 -21.33
N ILE A 37 -16.77 -10.59 -22.23
CA ILE A 37 -17.01 -10.71 -23.67
C ILE A 37 -17.98 -11.86 -23.95
N ILE A 38 -17.74 -13.03 -23.34
CA ILE A 38 -18.64 -14.20 -23.47
C ILE A 38 -20.04 -13.86 -22.95
N GLN A 39 -20.14 -13.20 -21.80
CA GLN A 39 -21.41 -12.82 -21.20
C GLN A 39 -22.18 -11.82 -22.07
N ARG A 40 -21.50 -10.82 -22.61
CA ARG A 40 -22.07 -9.84 -23.55
C ARG A 40 -22.61 -10.54 -24.79
N TYR A 41 -21.86 -11.48 -25.35
CA TYR A 41 -22.30 -12.26 -26.49
C TYR A 41 -23.60 -13.02 -26.20
N ILE A 42 -23.70 -13.67 -25.04
CA ILE A 42 -24.92 -14.38 -24.58
C ILE A 42 -26.10 -13.42 -24.43
N LEU A 43 -25.88 -12.21 -23.92
CA LEU A 43 -26.92 -11.20 -23.77
C LEU A 43 -27.49 -10.75 -25.12
N GLU A 44 -26.63 -10.48 -26.09
CA GLU A 44 -26.99 -9.91 -27.40
C GLU A 44 -27.59 -10.97 -28.35
N ASN A 45 -27.03 -12.18 -28.36
CA ASN A 45 -27.26 -13.17 -29.43
C ASN A 45 -28.14 -14.36 -29.03
N SER A 46 -28.37 -14.59 -27.73
CA SER A 46 -29.18 -15.74 -27.27
C SER A 46 -30.64 -15.38 -27.05
N ASN A 47 -31.53 -16.23 -27.55
CA ASN A 47 -32.99 -16.11 -27.41
C ASN A 47 -33.53 -17.10 -26.36
N GLY A 48 -33.80 -16.59 -25.15
CA GLY A 48 -34.55 -17.30 -24.11
C GLY A 48 -34.05 -18.72 -23.84
N ASP A 49 -34.92 -19.70 -24.09
CA ASP A 49 -34.76 -21.10 -23.72
C ASP A 49 -33.88 -21.93 -24.68
N MET A 50 -33.40 -21.32 -25.77
CA MET A 50 -32.53 -22.00 -26.74
C MET A 50 -31.09 -22.11 -26.20
N PRO A 51 -30.41 -23.24 -26.42
CA PRO A 51 -28.99 -23.37 -26.09
C PRO A 51 -28.12 -22.35 -26.82
N ILE A 52 -26.99 -22.00 -26.20
CA ILE A 52 -26.01 -21.06 -26.77
C ILE A 52 -25.32 -21.67 -27.99
N ASP A 53 -25.24 -20.94 -29.11
CA ASP A 53 -24.44 -21.36 -30.27
C ASP A 53 -22.94 -21.11 -30.03
N VAL A 54 -22.27 -22.11 -29.46
CA VAL A 54 -20.83 -22.03 -29.15
C VAL A 54 -19.97 -22.01 -30.42
N THR A 55 -20.48 -22.49 -31.55
CA THR A 55 -19.71 -22.52 -32.82
C THR A 55 -19.51 -21.11 -33.34
N PHE A 56 -20.55 -20.28 -33.28
CA PHE A 56 -20.47 -18.87 -33.65
C PHE A 56 -19.62 -18.07 -32.65
N LEU A 57 -19.80 -18.28 -31.34
CA LEU A 57 -18.99 -17.63 -30.31
C LEU A 57 -17.48 -17.86 -30.53
N LYS A 58 -17.06 -19.08 -30.85
CA LYS A 58 -15.65 -19.41 -31.13
C LYS A 58 -15.08 -18.69 -32.34
N LYS A 59 -15.91 -18.41 -33.35
CA LYS A 59 -15.49 -17.72 -34.57
C LYS A 59 -15.27 -16.23 -34.31
N GLU A 60 -16.15 -15.61 -33.54
CA GLU A 60 -16.12 -14.16 -33.27
C GLU A 60 -15.22 -13.80 -32.08
N PHE A 61 -14.89 -14.74 -31.18
CA PHE A 61 -14.11 -14.46 -29.96
C PHE A 61 -12.81 -13.69 -30.22
N TYR A 62 -12.03 -14.08 -31.24
CA TYR A 62 -10.79 -13.38 -31.61
C TYR A 62 -11.01 -12.04 -32.30
N GLU A 63 -12.17 -11.80 -32.91
CA GLU A 63 -12.53 -10.51 -33.49
C GLU A 63 -13.07 -9.54 -32.43
N LEU A 64 -13.57 -10.07 -31.30
CA LEU A 64 -14.10 -9.31 -30.16
C LEU A 64 -13.01 -8.87 -29.17
N ILE A 65 -11.82 -9.48 -29.18
CA ILE A 65 -10.67 -9.01 -28.40
C ILE A 65 -10.08 -7.78 -29.10
N PRO A 66 -10.01 -6.61 -28.44
CA PRO A 66 -9.44 -5.42 -29.06
C PRO A 66 -7.99 -5.65 -29.48
N LYS A 67 -7.63 -5.20 -30.69
CA LYS A 67 -6.25 -5.26 -31.18
C LYS A 67 -5.33 -4.46 -30.25
N GLY A 68 -4.33 -5.13 -29.68
CA GLY A 68 -3.37 -4.53 -28.73
C GLY A 68 -3.56 -4.99 -27.28
N VAL A 69 -4.63 -5.72 -26.97
CA VAL A 69 -4.81 -6.43 -25.69
C VAL A 69 -4.18 -7.82 -25.85
N THR A 70 -2.85 -7.88 -25.91
CA THR A 70 -2.11 -9.16 -26.00
C THR A 70 -1.53 -9.61 -24.66
N ASP A 71 -1.31 -8.66 -23.76
CA ASP A 71 -0.90 -8.93 -22.38
C ASP A 71 -2.07 -8.47 -21.49
N GLU A 72 -2.91 -9.42 -21.10
CA GLU A 72 -4.00 -9.15 -20.16
C GLU A 72 -3.38 -8.47 -18.93
N VAL A 73 -3.85 -7.26 -18.60
CA VAL A 73 -3.47 -6.57 -17.35
C VAL A 73 -4.05 -7.40 -16.22
N GLN A 74 -3.27 -8.38 -15.79
CA GLN A 74 -3.59 -9.31 -14.73
C GLN A 74 -3.81 -8.48 -13.46
N ALA A 75 -5.06 -8.39 -13.02
CA ALA A 75 -5.39 -7.66 -11.81
C ALA A 75 -4.97 -8.48 -10.60
N ASN A 76 -3.93 -8.04 -9.88
CA ASN A 76 -3.47 -8.77 -8.70
C ASN A 76 -4.50 -8.72 -7.57
N LEU A 77 -5.19 -7.59 -7.41
CA LEU A 77 -6.27 -7.44 -6.43
C LEU A 77 -7.60 -7.93 -7.01
N CYS A 78 -8.24 -8.90 -6.36
CA CYS A 78 -9.59 -9.35 -6.69
C CYS A 78 -10.63 -8.56 -5.89
N ILE A 79 -10.40 -8.40 -4.59
CA ILE A 79 -11.28 -7.66 -3.67
C ILE A 79 -10.50 -6.51 -3.03
N ASP A 80 -11.11 -5.33 -3.01
CA ASP A 80 -10.62 -4.10 -2.37
C ASP A 80 -11.66 -3.51 -1.41
N GLN A 81 -11.31 -2.43 -0.72
CA GLN A 81 -12.18 -1.66 0.16
C GLN A 81 -12.58 -0.33 -0.46
N CYS A 82 -13.90 -0.11 -0.59
CA CYS A 82 -14.46 1.21 -0.81
C CYS A 82 -14.86 1.81 0.55
N ILE A 83 -14.05 2.75 1.04
CA ILE A 83 -14.29 3.43 2.33
C ILE A 83 -15.12 4.68 2.08
N THR A 84 -16.34 4.73 2.62
CA THR A 84 -17.11 5.96 2.72
C THR A 84 -17.08 6.45 4.16
N GLU A 85 -17.57 7.66 4.42
CA GLU A 85 -17.63 8.14 5.80
C GLU A 85 -18.77 7.46 6.63
N ASP A 86 -19.57 6.58 6.03
CA ASP A 86 -20.64 5.83 6.69
C ASP A 86 -20.22 4.40 7.08
N ARG A 87 -19.41 3.75 6.26
CA ARG A 87 -18.92 2.37 6.46
C ARG A 87 -17.88 2.01 5.39
N SER A 88 -17.23 0.87 5.58
CA SER A 88 -16.47 0.19 4.53
C SER A 88 -17.33 -0.81 3.77
N TYR A 89 -17.06 -0.96 2.47
CA TYR A 89 -17.67 -1.95 1.59
C TYR A 89 -16.55 -2.76 0.93
N SER A 90 -16.67 -4.09 0.95
CA SER A 90 -15.82 -4.98 0.17
C SER A 90 -16.31 -5.02 -1.26
N VAL A 91 -15.44 -4.63 -2.20
CA VAL A 91 -15.80 -4.46 -3.61
C VAL A 91 -14.86 -5.23 -4.51
N TYR A 92 -15.39 -5.74 -5.61
CA TYR A 92 -14.58 -6.34 -6.66
C TYR A 92 -13.73 -5.26 -7.34
N ALA A 93 -12.41 -5.42 -7.26
CA ALA A 93 -11.45 -4.47 -7.77
C ALA A 93 -11.48 -4.42 -9.31
N LEU A 94 -11.52 -3.20 -9.83
CA LEU A 94 -11.62 -2.95 -11.26
C LEU A 94 -10.27 -3.07 -11.96
N MET A 95 -10.31 -2.87 -13.27
CA MET A 95 -9.16 -2.95 -14.18
C MET A 95 -8.43 -1.60 -14.25
N SER A 96 -9.20 -0.54 -14.12
CA SER A 96 -8.74 0.79 -13.75
C SER A 96 -8.50 0.84 -12.24
N GLU A 97 -7.36 1.38 -11.85
CA GLU A 97 -7.03 1.57 -10.44
C GLU A 97 -7.69 2.87 -9.94
N GLY A 98 -8.61 2.75 -8.98
CA GLY A 98 -8.89 3.81 -8.01
C GLY A 98 -10.31 4.38 -7.93
N GLU A 99 -11.31 3.77 -8.59
CA GLU A 99 -12.72 4.19 -8.46
C GLU A 99 -13.21 4.22 -7.01
N GLN A 100 -12.77 3.27 -6.19
CA GLN A 100 -13.05 3.19 -4.76
C GLN A 100 -12.51 4.39 -3.99
N TYR A 101 -11.32 4.89 -4.34
CA TYR A 101 -10.76 6.11 -3.75
C TYR A 101 -11.45 7.36 -4.30
N ALA A 102 -11.81 7.38 -5.59
CA ALA A 102 -12.61 8.45 -6.17
C ALA A 102 -13.99 8.57 -5.50
N ILE A 103 -14.67 7.44 -5.23
CA ILE A 103 -15.94 7.42 -4.47
C ILE A 103 -15.74 7.99 -3.07
N ARG A 104 -14.66 7.63 -2.37
CA ARG A 104 -14.34 8.20 -1.05
C ARG A 104 -14.25 9.72 -1.09
N ARG A 105 -13.47 10.27 -2.03
CA ARG A 105 -13.33 11.73 -2.24
C ARG A 105 -14.68 12.38 -2.57
N MET A 106 -15.45 11.74 -3.44
CA MET A 106 -16.79 12.18 -3.81
C MET A 106 -17.78 12.17 -2.63
N ASP A 107 -17.74 11.16 -1.75
CA ASP A 107 -18.56 11.10 -0.53
C ASP A 107 -18.21 12.25 0.43
N MET A 108 -16.92 12.60 0.56
CA MET A 108 -16.47 13.77 1.32
C MET A 108 -17.04 15.08 0.75
N ILE A 109 -17.01 15.24 -0.58
CA ILE A 109 -17.61 16.40 -1.27
C ILE A 109 -19.13 16.42 -1.02
N ALA A 110 -19.81 15.29 -1.17
CA ALA A 110 -21.25 15.19 -0.96
C ALA A 110 -21.66 15.71 0.41
N ARG A 111 -20.92 15.34 1.46
CA ARG A 111 -21.18 15.82 2.82
C ARG A 111 -20.91 17.31 2.98
N LYS A 112 -19.80 17.81 2.43
CA LYS A 112 -19.45 19.24 2.45
C LYS A 112 -20.54 20.11 1.81
N TYR A 113 -21.16 19.63 0.74
CA TYR A 113 -22.23 20.33 0.00
C TYR A 113 -23.64 19.85 0.36
N GLU A 114 -23.80 19.00 1.39
CA GLU A 114 -25.07 18.43 1.84
C GLU A 114 -25.91 17.77 0.71
N VAL A 115 -25.25 17.14 -0.26
CA VAL A 115 -25.89 16.48 -1.40
C VAL A 115 -26.51 15.16 -0.96
N ASN A 116 -27.84 15.05 -1.09
CA ASN A 116 -28.61 13.83 -0.81
C ASN A 116 -29.51 13.45 -1.99
N ASP A 117 -28.88 13.09 -3.09
CA ASP A 117 -29.54 12.80 -4.36
C ASP A 117 -29.87 11.31 -4.53
N LYS A 118 -30.88 11.02 -5.36
CA LYS A 118 -31.34 9.66 -5.63
C LYS A 118 -30.26 8.79 -6.28
N LEU A 119 -29.44 9.32 -7.19
CA LEU A 119 -28.41 8.54 -7.87
C LEU A 119 -27.31 8.10 -6.90
N MET A 120 -26.86 8.97 -5.99
CA MET A 120 -25.90 8.58 -4.95
C MET A 120 -26.42 7.45 -4.06
N ARG A 121 -27.69 7.51 -3.66
CA ARG A 121 -28.31 6.43 -2.87
C ARG A 121 -28.35 5.12 -3.65
N ILE A 122 -28.61 5.18 -4.96
CA ILE A 122 -28.51 4.01 -5.84
C ILE A 122 -27.06 3.49 -5.94
N GLY A 123 -26.08 4.38 -6.04
CA GLY A 123 -24.66 4.00 -6.01
C GLY A 123 -24.27 3.26 -4.73
N ARG A 124 -24.77 3.71 -3.58
CA ARG A 124 -24.56 3.00 -2.29
C ARG A 124 -25.20 1.61 -2.26
N VAL A 125 -26.37 1.44 -2.90
CA VAL A 125 -26.99 0.11 -3.07
C VAL A 125 -26.08 -0.82 -3.89
N MET A 126 -25.36 -0.33 -4.90
CA MET A 126 -24.41 -1.15 -5.66
C MET A 126 -23.23 -1.62 -4.79
N LEU A 127 -22.72 -0.73 -3.93
CA LEU A 127 -21.68 -1.09 -2.96
C LEU A 127 -22.17 -2.15 -1.97
N ASP A 128 -23.40 -2.02 -1.45
CA ASP A 128 -24.03 -3.02 -0.57
C ASP A 128 -24.21 -4.38 -1.25
N ILE A 129 -24.66 -4.39 -2.51
CA ILE A 129 -24.78 -5.64 -3.29
C ILE A 129 -23.41 -6.30 -3.47
N SER A 130 -22.38 -5.52 -3.79
CA SER A 130 -21.00 -6.01 -3.95
C SER A 130 -20.48 -6.64 -2.65
N ASP A 131 -20.66 -5.94 -1.53
CA ASP A 131 -20.25 -6.40 -0.20
C ASP A 131 -20.96 -7.69 0.22
N ILE A 132 -22.26 -7.80 -0.04
CA ILE A 132 -23.04 -9.03 0.19
C ILE A 132 -22.54 -10.18 -0.69
N ILE A 133 -22.15 -9.91 -1.95
CA ILE A 133 -21.56 -10.94 -2.82
C ILE A 133 -20.24 -11.42 -2.23
N CYS A 134 -19.35 -10.51 -1.81
CA CYS A 134 -18.08 -10.85 -1.15
C CYS A 134 -18.30 -11.73 0.09
N GLU A 135 -19.25 -11.35 0.96
CA GLU A 135 -19.62 -12.13 2.15
C GLU A 135 -20.10 -13.54 1.78
N ARG A 136 -20.95 -13.67 0.75
CA ARG A 136 -21.48 -14.96 0.29
C ARG A 136 -20.42 -15.87 -0.33
N PHE A 137 -19.37 -15.30 -0.93
CA PHE A 137 -18.20 -16.05 -1.39
C PHE A 137 -17.20 -16.35 -0.26
N GLY A 138 -17.33 -15.68 0.89
CA GLY A 138 -16.42 -15.84 2.03
C GLY A 138 -15.10 -15.08 1.89
N TYR A 139 -15.09 -13.98 1.13
CA TYR A 139 -13.92 -13.15 0.92
C TYR A 139 -13.69 -12.16 2.07
N GLY A 140 -12.42 -11.92 2.41
CA GLY A 140 -12.00 -10.88 3.34
C GLY A 140 -12.01 -9.48 2.71
N ARG A 141 -11.51 -8.49 3.46
CA ARG A 141 -11.48 -7.09 3.03
C ARG A 141 -10.59 -6.84 1.81
N TYR A 142 -9.48 -7.58 1.72
CA TYR A 142 -8.56 -7.54 0.60
C TYR A 142 -8.20 -8.98 0.22
N GLU A 143 -8.41 -9.34 -1.05
CA GLU A 143 -8.11 -10.68 -1.56
C GLU A 143 -7.34 -10.60 -2.86
N LEU A 144 -6.29 -11.42 -3.00
CA LEU A 144 -5.61 -11.61 -4.27
C LEU A 144 -6.45 -12.45 -5.22
N GLY A 145 -6.35 -12.10 -6.50
CA GLY A 145 -6.75 -12.98 -7.58
C GLY A 145 -5.66 -14.01 -7.94
N GLU A 146 -6.03 -15.08 -8.64
CA GLU A 146 -5.08 -16.07 -9.16
C GLU A 146 -4.69 -15.75 -10.61
N LEU A 147 -3.46 -15.27 -10.79
CA LEU A 147 -2.98 -14.70 -12.06
C LEU A 147 -2.41 -15.76 -13.02
N CYS A 148 -1.94 -16.88 -12.48
CA CYS A 148 -1.24 -17.91 -13.26
C CYS A 148 -2.16 -19.02 -13.79
N ASN A 149 -3.48 -18.88 -13.65
CA ASN A 149 -4.42 -19.90 -14.11
C ASN A 149 -4.53 -19.86 -15.63
N GLU A 150 -4.00 -20.88 -16.30
CA GLU A 150 -4.03 -21.03 -17.76
C GLU A 150 -5.42 -21.42 -18.32
N TYR A 151 -6.35 -21.82 -17.45
CA TYR A 151 -7.67 -22.34 -17.84
C TYR A 151 -8.77 -21.74 -16.96
N PHE A 152 -10.00 -21.73 -17.48
CA PHE A 152 -11.17 -21.36 -16.68
C PHE A 152 -11.45 -22.40 -15.58
N ILE A 153 -11.71 -21.91 -14.36
CA ILE A 153 -12.24 -22.72 -13.27
C ILE A 153 -13.77 -22.67 -13.31
N PHE A 154 -14.40 -23.84 -13.30
CA PHE A 154 -15.84 -23.97 -13.43
C PHE A 154 -16.50 -24.32 -12.09
N PRO A 155 -17.62 -23.67 -11.75
CA PRO A 155 -18.41 -24.05 -10.59
C PRO A 155 -19.11 -25.40 -10.79
N ASN A 156 -19.27 -26.14 -9.70
CA ASN A 156 -20.07 -27.36 -9.70
C ASN A 156 -21.58 -27.05 -9.58
N ASN A 157 -22.42 -28.07 -9.80
CA ASN A 157 -23.88 -27.91 -9.76
C ASN A 157 -24.43 -27.49 -8.39
N LYS A 158 -23.71 -27.73 -7.29
CA LYS A 158 -24.14 -27.31 -5.94
C LYS A 158 -23.89 -25.82 -5.75
N GLU A 159 -22.74 -25.34 -6.21
CA GLU A 159 -22.36 -23.92 -6.22
C GLU A 159 -23.31 -23.10 -7.08
N LEU A 160 -23.62 -23.55 -8.30
CA LEU A 160 -24.58 -22.87 -9.18
C LEU A 160 -26.00 -22.80 -8.60
N LYS A 161 -26.41 -23.79 -7.80
CA LYS A 161 -27.71 -23.75 -7.09
C LYS A 161 -27.74 -22.72 -5.98
N ASN A 162 -26.61 -22.47 -5.34
CA ASN A 162 -26.43 -21.50 -4.27
C ASN A 162 -25.65 -20.27 -4.77
N ASN A 163 -25.95 -19.80 -5.99
CA ASN A 163 -25.17 -18.75 -6.63
C ASN A 163 -25.18 -17.45 -5.80
N PRO A 164 -24.01 -16.96 -5.32
CA PRO A 164 -23.89 -15.72 -4.54
C PRO A 164 -24.46 -14.48 -5.24
N LEU A 165 -24.49 -14.47 -6.57
CA LEU A 165 -24.93 -13.34 -7.39
C LEU A 165 -26.44 -13.30 -7.64
N LEU A 166 -27.20 -14.29 -7.16
CA LEU A 166 -28.65 -14.28 -7.22
C LEU A 166 -29.24 -13.59 -5.98
N PHE A 167 -30.09 -12.60 -6.21
CA PHE A 167 -30.82 -11.86 -5.17
C PHE A 167 -32.31 -12.04 -5.39
N SER A 168 -33.03 -12.47 -4.37
CA SER A 168 -34.50 -12.51 -4.44
C SER A 168 -35.08 -11.08 -4.42
N ASP A 169 -36.31 -10.91 -4.89
CA ASP A 169 -37.02 -9.62 -4.77
C ASP A 169 -37.04 -9.12 -3.32
N ARG A 170 -37.15 -10.02 -2.34
CA ARG A 170 -37.13 -9.70 -0.91
C ARG A 170 -35.78 -9.17 -0.45
N ASP A 171 -34.68 -9.75 -0.93
CA ASP A 171 -33.32 -9.30 -0.59
C ASP A 171 -33.10 -7.87 -1.09
N ILE A 172 -33.45 -7.63 -2.35
CA ILE A 172 -33.36 -6.32 -2.99
C ILE A 172 -34.22 -5.28 -2.26
N LEU A 173 -35.48 -5.60 -1.97
CA LEU A 173 -36.38 -4.74 -1.22
C LEU A 173 -35.82 -4.35 0.15
N LYS A 174 -35.13 -5.28 0.82
CA LYS A 174 -34.50 -5.03 2.13
C LYS A 174 -33.37 -4.01 2.00
N ILE A 175 -32.51 -4.15 0.98
CA ILE A 175 -31.40 -3.24 0.70
C ILE A 175 -31.94 -1.85 0.34
N LEU A 176 -32.90 -1.77 -0.60
CA LEU A 176 -33.48 -0.50 -1.06
C LEU A 176 -34.14 0.31 0.06
N LYS A 177 -34.83 -0.36 1.00
CA LYS A 177 -35.43 0.29 2.17
C LYS A 177 -34.40 0.95 3.08
N GLY A 178 -33.18 0.41 3.16
CA GLY A 178 -32.08 1.03 3.92
C GLY A 178 -31.71 2.42 3.42
N TYR A 179 -31.97 2.70 2.14
CA TYR A 179 -31.66 3.98 1.49
C TYR A 179 -32.90 4.78 1.07
N ASN A 180 -34.08 4.46 1.60
CA ASN A 180 -35.35 5.12 1.23
C ASN A 180 -35.61 5.10 -0.29
N LEU A 181 -35.36 3.97 -0.95
CA LEU A 181 -35.61 3.74 -2.38
C LEU A 181 -36.77 2.77 -2.60
N ASP A 182 -37.40 2.89 -3.77
CA ASP A 182 -38.46 1.99 -4.25
C ASP A 182 -37.95 0.96 -5.26
N ASP A 183 -38.74 -0.07 -5.55
CA ASP A 183 -38.35 -1.18 -6.44
C ASP A 183 -38.03 -0.73 -7.88
N LYS A 184 -38.63 0.39 -8.31
CA LYS A 184 -38.38 0.98 -9.62
C LYS A 184 -37.02 1.66 -9.72
N SER A 185 -36.39 1.96 -8.59
CA SER A 185 -35.10 2.64 -8.54
C SER A 185 -33.97 1.82 -9.15
N LEU A 186 -34.11 0.48 -9.23
CA LEU A 186 -33.13 -0.39 -9.89
C LEU A 186 -33.32 -0.55 -11.40
N GLU A 187 -34.47 -0.18 -11.97
CA GLU A 187 -34.78 -0.40 -13.39
C GLU A 187 -33.78 0.28 -14.34
N ILE A 188 -33.15 1.37 -13.88
CA ILE A 188 -32.11 2.09 -14.64
C ILE A 188 -30.84 1.24 -14.85
N MET A 189 -30.61 0.19 -14.07
CA MET A 189 -29.44 -0.71 -14.14
C MET A 189 -29.77 -2.09 -14.68
N VAL A 190 -31.04 -2.36 -15.01
CA VAL A 190 -31.44 -3.65 -15.58
C VAL A 190 -31.13 -3.64 -17.07
N TYR A 191 -30.41 -4.67 -17.53
CA TYR A 191 -30.12 -4.87 -18.94
C TYR A 191 -31.41 -5.19 -19.70
N GLU A 192 -31.66 -4.44 -20.77
CA GLU A 192 -32.76 -4.66 -21.71
C GLU A 192 -32.22 -4.56 -23.14
N LYS A 193 -32.56 -5.54 -23.99
CA LYS A 193 -32.01 -5.66 -25.34
C LYS A 193 -32.32 -4.46 -26.24
N ASP A 194 -33.49 -3.84 -26.06
CA ASP A 194 -34.00 -2.75 -26.89
C ASP A 194 -33.75 -1.34 -26.30
N LYS A 195 -33.02 -1.22 -25.18
CA LYS A 195 -32.64 0.09 -24.64
C LYS A 195 -31.72 0.80 -25.65
N PRO A 196 -31.96 2.08 -25.98
CA PRO A 196 -31.14 2.80 -26.94
C PRO A 196 -29.73 2.99 -26.37
N PHE A 197 -28.76 2.26 -26.93
CA PHE A 197 -27.35 2.61 -26.79
C PHE A 197 -27.09 3.79 -27.72
N SER A 198 -26.56 4.91 -27.21
CA SER A 198 -25.99 5.89 -28.12
C SER A 198 -24.74 5.26 -28.74
N ASP A 199 -24.82 5.02 -30.04
CA ASP A 199 -23.74 4.62 -30.94
C ASP A 199 -22.89 3.39 -30.51
N LEU A 200 -23.31 2.19 -30.94
CA LEU A 200 -22.57 0.92 -30.81
C LEU A 200 -21.13 0.97 -31.36
N SER A 201 -20.80 1.95 -32.23
CA SER A 201 -19.45 2.11 -32.77
C SER A 201 -18.41 2.56 -31.73
N ILE A 202 -18.84 3.26 -30.67
CA ILE A 202 -17.97 3.73 -29.57
C ILE A 202 -17.45 2.55 -28.73
N TYR A 203 -18.28 1.52 -28.56
CA TYR A 203 -17.97 0.34 -27.76
C TYR A 203 -17.10 -0.69 -28.48
N LYS A 204 -16.75 -0.50 -29.76
CA LYS A 204 -15.85 -1.42 -30.48
C LYS A 204 -14.44 -1.46 -29.89
N ASN A 205 -14.06 -0.44 -29.11
CA ASN A 205 -12.76 -0.33 -28.46
C ASN A 205 -12.84 -0.50 -26.93
N GLN A 206 -14.02 -0.73 -26.35
CA GLN A 206 -14.23 -0.93 -24.91
C GLN A 206 -14.55 -2.39 -24.61
N LEU A 207 -13.89 -2.94 -23.59
CA LEU A 207 -13.81 -4.38 -23.34
C LEU A 207 -15.11 -5.03 -22.79
N SER A 208 -16.00 -4.30 -22.10
CA SER A 208 -17.21 -4.88 -21.47
C SER A 208 -18.58 -4.26 -21.86
N GLY A 209 -18.62 -3.09 -22.50
CA GLY A 209 -19.83 -2.57 -23.16
C GLY A 209 -21.06 -2.43 -22.23
N PRO A 210 -22.25 -2.98 -22.58
CA PRO A 210 -23.48 -2.85 -21.79
C PRO A 210 -23.40 -3.35 -20.34
N LEU A 211 -22.49 -4.28 -20.05
CA LEU A 211 -22.36 -4.92 -18.74
C LEU A 211 -21.87 -3.94 -17.66
N GLU A 212 -21.10 -2.94 -18.05
CA GLU A 212 -20.58 -1.90 -17.15
C GLU A 212 -21.70 -0.96 -16.68
N TRP A 213 -22.74 -0.78 -17.52
CA TRP A 213 -23.86 0.13 -17.28
C TRP A 213 -25.08 -0.53 -16.69
N TYR A 214 -25.33 -1.77 -17.09
CA TYR A 214 -26.50 -2.53 -16.73
C TYR A 214 -26.10 -3.84 -16.07
N PRO A 215 -25.52 -3.79 -14.85
CA PRO A 215 -24.97 -4.96 -14.18
C PRO A 215 -26.05 -5.94 -13.70
N LEU A 216 -27.34 -5.64 -13.88
CA LEU A 216 -28.44 -6.46 -13.38
C LEU A 216 -29.23 -7.10 -14.52
N TYR A 217 -29.58 -8.37 -14.35
CA TYR A 217 -30.51 -9.09 -15.21
C TYR A 217 -31.73 -9.53 -14.41
N LYS A 218 -32.93 -9.17 -14.87
CA LYS A 218 -34.17 -9.54 -14.19
C LYS A 218 -34.51 -11.00 -14.45
N THR A 219 -34.72 -11.76 -13.39
CA THR A 219 -35.14 -13.16 -13.42
C THR A 219 -36.60 -13.30 -12.98
N GLN A 220 -37.15 -14.51 -13.02
CA GLN A 220 -38.52 -14.77 -12.55
C GLN A 220 -38.73 -14.53 -11.04
N THR A 221 -37.67 -14.57 -10.24
CA THR A 221 -37.76 -14.57 -8.76
C THR A 221 -36.94 -13.46 -8.09
N GLY A 222 -36.38 -12.55 -8.90
CA GLY A 222 -35.49 -11.49 -8.44
C GLY A 222 -34.49 -11.08 -9.51
N TYR A 223 -33.24 -10.89 -9.13
CA TYR A 223 -32.19 -10.29 -9.95
C TYR A 223 -30.93 -11.15 -9.93
N LEU A 224 -30.29 -11.28 -11.10
CA LEU A 224 -28.94 -11.80 -11.24
C LEU A 224 -27.99 -10.63 -11.45
N VAL A 225 -26.94 -10.55 -10.64
CA VAL A 225 -25.81 -9.64 -10.92
C VAL A 225 -24.96 -10.27 -12.02
N LEU A 226 -24.92 -9.61 -13.18
CA LEU A 226 -24.21 -10.07 -14.37
C LEU A 226 -22.70 -10.04 -14.13
N SER A 227 -22.17 -8.88 -13.73
CA SER A 227 -20.75 -8.68 -13.43
C SER A 227 -20.60 -8.02 -12.05
N PRO A 228 -19.93 -8.67 -11.09
CA PRO A 228 -19.70 -8.06 -9.78
C PRO A 228 -18.76 -6.85 -9.86
N TYR A 229 -17.77 -6.87 -10.78
CA TYR A 229 -16.86 -5.75 -11.04
C TYR A 229 -17.61 -4.48 -11.48
N ALA A 230 -18.65 -4.64 -12.31
CA ALA A 230 -19.41 -3.51 -12.83
C ALA A 230 -20.20 -2.73 -11.76
N LEU A 231 -20.44 -3.31 -10.57
CA LEU A 231 -21.12 -2.64 -9.47
C LEU A 231 -20.33 -1.41 -8.97
N LEU A 232 -19.01 -1.54 -8.85
CA LEU A 232 -18.14 -0.44 -8.42
C LEU A 232 -18.12 0.69 -9.47
N LEU A 233 -18.04 0.34 -10.77
CA LEU A 233 -18.13 1.30 -11.88
C LEU A 233 -19.46 2.05 -11.88
N CYS A 234 -20.57 1.33 -11.71
CA CYS A 234 -21.90 1.93 -11.61
C CYS A 234 -22.00 2.88 -10.41
N ALA A 235 -21.51 2.46 -9.24
CA ALA A 235 -21.48 3.30 -8.04
C ALA A 235 -20.69 4.58 -8.30
N HIS A 236 -19.47 4.46 -8.82
CA HIS A 236 -18.61 5.57 -9.18
C HIS A 236 -19.32 6.57 -10.11
N SER A 237 -19.87 6.08 -11.22
CA SER A 237 -20.58 6.90 -12.21
C SER A 237 -21.79 7.63 -11.62
N PHE A 238 -22.55 6.99 -10.73
CA PHE A 238 -23.69 7.64 -10.08
C PHE A 238 -23.27 8.71 -9.07
N PHE A 239 -22.23 8.46 -8.28
CA PHE A 239 -21.65 9.49 -7.40
C PHE A 239 -21.19 10.70 -8.21
N PHE A 240 -20.41 10.44 -9.26
CA PHE A 240 -19.85 11.48 -10.10
C PHE A 240 -20.94 12.32 -10.80
N LYS A 241 -21.90 11.67 -11.46
CA LYS A 241 -23.03 12.35 -12.13
C LYS A 241 -23.81 13.21 -11.15
N SER A 242 -24.11 12.63 -9.99
CA SER A 242 -24.93 13.28 -8.99
C SER A 242 -24.27 14.54 -8.47
N LEU A 243 -22.98 14.46 -8.13
CA LEU A 243 -22.23 15.59 -7.59
C LEU A 243 -22.05 16.70 -8.62
N VAL A 244 -21.65 16.40 -9.85
CA VAL A 244 -21.50 17.48 -10.84
C VAL A 244 -22.84 18.16 -11.14
N ASN A 245 -23.95 17.42 -11.17
CA ASN A 245 -25.28 18.01 -11.38
C ASN A 245 -25.75 18.90 -10.22
N ASN A 246 -25.41 18.54 -8.97
CA ASN A 246 -25.87 19.27 -7.79
C ASN A 246 -24.92 20.39 -7.35
N VAL A 247 -23.61 20.20 -7.52
CA VAL A 247 -22.55 21.12 -7.08
C VAL A 247 -22.10 22.07 -8.21
N GLY A 248 -22.21 21.63 -9.47
CA GLY A 248 -21.68 22.31 -10.65
C GLY A 248 -20.24 21.88 -10.97
N LYS A 249 -19.88 21.90 -12.27
CA LYS A 249 -18.58 21.43 -12.78
C LYS A 249 -17.39 22.10 -12.09
N GLU A 250 -17.33 23.43 -12.15
CA GLU A 250 -16.19 24.21 -11.62
C GLU A 250 -16.00 23.99 -10.11
N ASN A 251 -17.09 24.02 -9.33
CA ASN A 251 -17.04 23.78 -7.89
C ASN A 251 -16.63 22.35 -7.54
N PHE A 252 -17.05 21.36 -8.34
CA PHE A 252 -16.64 19.99 -8.14
C PHE A 252 -15.15 19.80 -8.49
N GLU A 253 -14.67 20.36 -9.61
CA GLU A 253 -13.25 20.32 -10.01
C GLU A 253 -12.36 20.92 -8.92
N ASP A 254 -12.71 22.10 -8.42
CA ASP A 254 -12.00 22.77 -7.33
C ASP A 254 -12.03 21.94 -6.04
N ALA A 255 -13.20 21.45 -5.62
CA ALA A 255 -13.31 20.66 -4.39
C ALA A 255 -12.54 19.33 -4.48
N TYR A 256 -12.62 18.64 -5.62
CA TYR A 256 -11.96 17.36 -5.83
C TYR A 256 -10.42 17.54 -5.93
N GLY A 257 -9.97 18.57 -6.66
CA GLY A 257 -8.56 18.93 -6.75
C GLY A 257 -7.95 19.23 -5.38
N ARG A 258 -8.62 20.04 -4.56
CA ARG A 258 -8.16 20.35 -3.19
C ARG A 258 -8.07 19.11 -2.30
N ILE A 259 -9.04 18.21 -2.36
CA ILE A 259 -8.98 16.95 -1.59
C ILE A 259 -7.77 16.12 -2.03
N CYS A 260 -7.53 15.98 -3.33
CA CYS A 260 -6.37 15.25 -3.85
C CYS A 260 -5.05 15.89 -3.39
N LEU A 261 -4.97 17.22 -3.42
CA LEU A 261 -3.82 17.98 -2.93
C LEU A 261 -3.61 17.76 -1.43
N GLU A 262 -4.67 17.86 -0.62
CA GLU A 262 -4.61 17.62 0.83
C GLU A 262 -4.16 16.19 1.16
N GLU A 263 -4.65 15.19 0.44
CA GLU A 263 -4.24 13.78 0.62
C GLU A 263 -2.73 13.59 0.39
N ILE A 264 -2.18 14.16 -0.68
CA ILE A 264 -0.75 14.09 -0.97
C ILE A 264 0.06 14.92 0.03
N ALA A 265 -0.40 16.12 0.38
CA ALA A 265 0.26 16.98 1.36
C ALA A 265 0.34 16.31 2.75
N ILE A 266 -0.71 15.60 3.18
CA ILE A 266 -0.71 14.81 4.43
C ILE A 266 0.33 13.69 4.35
N LYS A 267 0.45 13.01 3.20
CA LYS A 267 1.47 11.96 3.02
C LYS A 267 2.91 12.51 3.03
N LEU A 268 3.09 13.78 2.67
CA LEU A 268 4.38 14.48 2.59
C LEU A 268 4.63 15.46 3.74
N ASP A 269 3.87 15.37 4.83
CA ASP A 269 3.87 16.36 5.92
C ASP A 269 5.19 16.56 6.67
N ASN A 270 6.12 15.61 6.55
CA ASN A 270 7.47 15.68 7.12
C ASN A 270 8.50 16.27 6.14
N CYS A 271 8.10 16.57 4.90
CA CYS A 271 9.00 17.19 3.92
C CYS A 271 9.01 18.72 4.08
N GLU A 272 10.17 19.33 3.93
CA GLU A 272 10.32 20.79 3.99
C GLU A 272 9.71 21.44 2.74
N GLU A 273 8.54 22.08 2.89
CA GLU A 273 7.85 22.77 1.80
C GLU A 273 8.49 24.14 1.50
N LEU A 274 8.74 24.42 0.22
CA LEU A 274 9.20 25.72 -0.24
C LEU A 274 8.03 26.69 -0.42
N GLN A 275 7.89 27.60 0.53
CA GLN A 275 6.86 28.64 0.52
C GLN A 275 7.14 29.75 -0.51
N GLY A 276 6.08 30.42 -0.99
CA GLY A 276 6.20 31.61 -1.83
C GLY A 276 6.30 31.36 -3.35
N ILE A 277 6.14 30.11 -3.80
CA ILE A 277 5.95 29.77 -5.21
C ILE A 277 4.56 30.27 -5.64
N LYS A 278 4.50 31.08 -6.71
CA LYS A 278 3.22 31.55 -7.23
C LYS A 278 2.55 30.44 -8.02
N GLN A 279 1.28 30.20 -7.75
CA GLN A 279 0.44 29.37 -8.61
C GLN A 279 0.28 30.03 -9.98
N TYR A 280 0.34 29.22 -11.03
CA TYR A 280 0.14 29.64 -12.42
C TYR A 280 -1.13 29.00 -12.97
N SER A 281 -2.04 29.82 -13.48
CA SER A 281 -3.36 29.38 -13.98
C SER A 281 -4.17 28.62 -12.91
N ASP A 282 -5.16 27.82 -13.32
CA ASP A 282 -5.98 26.96 -12.43
C ASP A 282 -5.26 25.67 -12.00
N VAL A 283 -3.93 25.62 -12.11
CA VAL A 283 -3.11 24.44 -11.80
C VAL A 283 -2.43 24.66 -10.46
N GLU A 284 -2.81 23.86 -9.47
CA GLU A 284 -2.22 23.92 -8.14
C GLU A 284 -0.85 23.25 -8.13
N ASN A 285 0.09 23.84 -7.39
CA ASN A 285 1.46 23.32 -7.29
C ASN A 285 1.96 23.37 -5.85
N ILE A 286 2.66 22.33 -5.44
CA ILE A 286 3.39 22.27 -4.16
C ILE A 286 4.84 21.89 -4.45
N VAL A 287 5.77 22.55 -3.78
CA VAL A 287 7.19 22.30 -3.95
C VAL A 287 7.81 21.87 -2.63
N TYR A 288 8.47 20.72 -2.63
CA TYR A 288 9.19 20.21 -1.47
C TYR A 288 10.68 20.18 -1.75
N ARG A 289 11.48 20.53 -0.75
CA ARG A 289 12.92 20.37 -0.78
C ARG A 289 13.27 18.89 -0.61
N LEU A 290 14.08 18.37 -1.53
CA LEU A 290 14.63 17.01 -1.44
C LEU A 290 16.02 17.00 -0.82
N ASP A 291 16.81 18.03 -1.14
CA ASP A 291 18.21 18.15 -0.75
C ASP A 291 18.62 19.65 -0.72
N ILE A 292 19.89 19.96 -0.47
CA ILE A 292 20.43 21.32 -0.49
C ILE A 292 20.22 22.00 -1.85
N ASP A 293 20.28 21.24 -2.95
CA ASP A 293 20.22 21.75 -4.31
C ASP A 293 19.14 21.10 -5.19
N LYS A 294 18.27 20.27 -4.60
CA LYS A 294 17.24 19.49 -5.30
C LYS A 294 15.86 19.74 -4.72
N TYR A 295 14.88 19.92 -5.60
CA TYR A 295 13.48 20.14 -5.23
C TYR A 295 12.56 19.24 -6.05
N ALA A 296 11.44 18.81 -5.46
CA ALA A 296 10.33 18.17 -6.15
C ALA A 296 9.18 19.15 -6.31
N SER A 297 8.74 19.37 -7.54
CA SER A 297 7.57 20.17 -7.90
C SER A 297 6.43 19.22 -8.24
N PHE A 298 5.38 19.25 -7.44
CA PHE A 298 4.14 18.52 -7.66
C PHE A 298 3.13 19.44 -8.35
N THR A 299 2.71 19.09 -9.55
CA THR A 299 1.77 19.85 -10.38
C THR A 299 0.46 19.07 -10.48
N PHE A 300 -0.59 19.58 -9.84
CA PHE A 300 -1.88 18.92 -9.72
C PHE A 300 -2.79 19.33 -10.89
N VAL A 301 -3.21 18.35 -11.67
CA VAL A 301 -4.04 18.56 -12.86
C VAL A 301 -5.39 17.89 -12.65
N THR A 302 -6.43 18.70 -12.49
CA THR A 302 -7.83 18.26 -12.50
C THR A 302 -8.42 18.60 -13.86
N ASN A 303 -9.07 17.63 -14.49
CA ASN A 303 -9.81 17.84 -15.72
C ASN A 303 -11.09 17.00 -15.70
N ILE A 304 -12.20 17.59 -16.15
CA ILE A 304 -13.50 16.92 -16.24
C ILE A 304 -14.14 17.21 -17.60
N PRO A 305 -14.76 16.21 -18.25
CA PRO A 305 -15.47 16.42 -19.51
C PRO A 305 -16.62 17.44 -19.41
N ASP A 306 -16.77 18.25 -20.45
CA ASP A 306 -17.83 19.29 -20.56
C ASP A 306 -19.25 18.71 -20.63
N ARG A 307 -19.39 17.45 -21.06
CA ARG A 307 -20.69 16.75 -21.10
C ARG A 307 -20.63 15.47 -20.30
N ILE A 308 -21.61 15.34 -19.42
CA ILE A 308 -21.81 14.17 -18.55
C ILE A 308 -23.01 13.39 -19.08
N GLU A 309 -22.79 12.68 -20.18
CA GLU A 309 -23.71 11.67 -20.68
C GLU A 309 -23.39 10.34 -19.98
N LEU A 310 -24.41 9.64 -19.47
CA LEU A 310 -24.21 8.41 -18.68
C LEU A 310 -23.41 7.39 -19.49
N ASP A 311 -23.83 7.10 -20.70
CA ASP A 311 -23.18 6.17 -21.63
C ASP A 311 -21.76 6.54 -22.09
N LYS A 312 -21.28 7.77 -21.80
CA LYS A 312 -19.90 8.22 -22.09
C LYS A 312 -19.00 8.34 -20.86
N MET A 313 -19.46 7.92 -19.68
CA MET A 313 -18.65 8.09 -18.46
C MET A 313 -17.45 7.15 -18.38
N PHE A 314 -17.43 6.04 -19.13
CA PHE A 314 -16.30 5.10 -19.17
C PHE A 314 -15.32 5.34 -20.33
N GLU A 315 -15.50 6.43 -21.09
CA GLU A 315 -14.48 6.87 -22.04
C GLU A 315 -13.25 7.37 -21.29
N THR A 316 -12.07 6.85 -21.64
CA THR A 316 -10.79 7.40 -21.21
C THR A 316 -10.68 8.83 -21.69
N GLU A 317 -10.35 9.74 -20.79
CA GLU A 317 -10.19 11.13 -21.17
C GLU A 317 -8.90 11.32 -21.97
N ARG A 318 -8.99 12.01 -23.11
CA ARG A 318 -7.82 12.39 -23.90
C ARG A 318 -7.31 13.73 -23.40
N VAL A 319 -6.02 13.80 -23.09
CA VAL A 319 -5.36 15.10 -22.87
C VAL A 319 -5.47 15.89 -24.16
N THR A 320 -6.07 17.08 -24.12
CA THR A 320 -6.08 17.98 -25.27
C THR A 320 -4.69 18.59 -25.48
N ASP A 321 -4.36 18.98 -26.72
CA ASP A 321 -3.11 19.70 -27.00
C ASP A 321 -3.01 21.02 -26.21
N GLU A 322 -4.15 21.65 -25.94
CA GLU A 322 -4.27 22.86 -25.12
C GLU A 322 -3.90 22.60 -23.66
N LEU A 323 -4.48 21.56 -23.03
CA LEU A 323 -4.13 21.17 -21.66
C LEU A 323 -2.66 20.77 -21.56
N SER A 324 -2.15 20.04 -22.54
CA SER A 324 -0.73 19.66 -22.60
C SER A 324 0.19 20.88 -22.63
N SER A 325 -0.16 21.88 -23.45
CA SER A 325 0.62 23.12 -23.57
C SER A 325 0.62 23.92 -22.27
N ARG A 326 -0.54 24.01 -21.59
CA ARG A 326 -0.67 24.67 -20.28
C ARG A 326 0.18 24.00 -19.20
N ILE A 327 0.19 22.67 -19.15
CA ILE A 327 1.02 21.90 -18.21
C ILE A 327 2.50 22.20 -18.46
N ILE A 328 2.95 22.13 -19.72
CA ILE A 328 4.35 22.40 -20.07
C ILE A 328 4.76 23.82 -19.68
N GLU A 329 3.92 24.82 -19.95
CA GLU A 329 4.18 26.21 -19.55
C GLU A 329 4.27 26.35 -18.02
N CYS A 330 3.39 25.70 -17.27
CA CYS A 330 3.41 25.68 -15.80
C CYS A 330 4.73 25.10 -15.27
N LEU A 331 5.16 23.95 -15.79
CA LEU A 331 6.41 23.30 -15.38
C LEU A 331 7.65 24.18 -15.61
N ILE A 332 7.74 24.81 -16.80
CA ILE A 332 8.85 25.72 -17.14
C ILE A 332 8.88 26.92 -16.18
N ASN A 333 7.71 27.49 -15.90
CA ASN A 333 7.59 28.65 -15.02
C ASN A 333 7.92 28.30 -13.56
N ASN A 334 7.45 27.16 -13.07
CA ASN A 334 7.78 26.66 -11.72
C ASN A 334 9.28 26.45 -11.57
N GLU A 335 9.91 25.77 -12.52
CA GLU A 335 11.36 25.54 -12.50
C GLU A 335 12.15 26.86 -12.49
N SER A 336 11.72 27.85 -13.27
CA SER A 336 12.32 29.19 -13.28
C SER A 336 12.17 29.90 -11.94
N GLN A 337 10.99 29.85 -11.31
CA GLN A 337 10.77 30.45 -9.99
C GLN A 337 11.62 29.79 -8.90
N ILE A 338 11.63 28.47 -8.85
CA ILE A 338 12.39 27.68 -7.87
C ILE A 338 13.88 28.06 -7.95
N LYS A 339 14.44 28.11 -9.17
CA LYS A 339 15.83 28.53 -9.42
C LYS A 339 16.11 29.99 -9.05
N SER A 340 15.09 30.86 -9.00
CA SER A 340 15.26 32.26 -8.62
C SER A 340 15.24 32.50 -7.11
N ILE A 341 14.60 31.62 -6.33
CA ILE A 341 14.38 31.76 -4.88
C ILE A 341 15.36 30.91 -4.07
N SER A 342 15.93 29.87 -4.68
CA SER A 342 16.81 28.91 -4.01
C SER A 342 18.03 28.57 -4.88
N ASN A 343 19.12 28.13 -4.23
CA ASN A 343 20.34 27.67 -4.91
C ASN A 343 20.13 26.28 -5.51
N VAL A 344 19.27 26.18 -6.52
CA VAL A 344 18.81 24.91 -7.10
C VAL A 344 19.65 24.53 -8.31
N SER A 345 20.13 23.28 -8.33
CA SER A 345 20.75 22.69 -9.52
C SER A 345 19.73 21.90 -10.34
N LYS A 346 18.75 21.24 -9.68
CA LYS A 346 17.80 20.33 -10.34
C LYS A 346 16.40 20.37 -9.72
N VAL A 347 15.38 20.23 -10.57
CA VAL A 347 13.97 20.10 -10.18
C VAL A 347 13.40 18.79 -10.73
N LEU A 348 12.83 17.98 -9.84
CA LEU A 348 12.02 16.82 -10.17
C LEU A 348 10.59 17.30 -10.42
N ASN A 349 10.09 17.19 -11.65
CA ASN A 349 8.71 17.51 -11.98
C ASN A 349 7.85 16.25 -11.83
N ILE A 350 6.85 16.29 -10.95
CA ILE A 350 5.84 15.25 -10.74
C ILE A 350 4.49 15.83 -11.10
N ILE A 351 3.81 15.22 -12.06
CA ILE A 351 2.49 15.63 -12.53
C ILE A 351 1.49 14.66 -11.92
N VAL A 352 0.59 15.20 -11.12
CA VAL A 352 -0.39 14.45 -10.35
C VAL A 352 -1.75 14.63 -10.98
N PHE A 353 -2.26 13.57 -11.58
CA PHE A 353 -3.58 13.59 -12.17
C PHE A 353 -4.66 13.35 -11.11
N CYS A 354 -5.61 14.28 -11.02
CA CYS A 354 -6.62 14.37 -9.97
C CYS A 354 -8.05 14.27 -10.50
N GLY A 355 -8.29 13.65 -11.64
CA GLY A 355 -9.66 13.44 -12.13
C GLY A 355 -10.31 12.17 -11.57
N PRO A 356 -11.66 12.11 -11.56
CA PRO A 356 -12.41 10.92 -11.15
C PRO A 356 -12.39 9.79 -12.20
N LYS A 357 -11.81 10.00 -13.39
CA LYS A 357 -11.72 8.98 -14.45
C LYS A 357 -10.28 8.63 -14.77
N VAL A 358 -10.06 7.41 -15.24
CA VAL A 358 -8.76 7.00 -15.78
C VAL A 358 -8.44 7.74 -17.08
N PHE A 359 -7.23 8.30 -17.12
CA PHE A 359 -6.73 9.04 -18.26
C PHE A 359 -6.18 8.12 -19.36
N GLY A 360 -6.32 8.54 -20.62
CA GLY A 360 -5.61 7.93 -21.73
C GLY A 360 -4.11 8.31 -21.73
N SER A 361 -3.38 7.83 -22.75
CA SER A 361 -1.94 8.10 -22.90
C SER A 361 -1.62 9.61 -22.93
N PHE A 362 -0.68 10.06 -22.10
CA PHE A 362 -0.12 11.40 -22.19
C PHE A 362 0.66 11.60 -23.49
N CYS A 363 0.75 12.84 -23.95
CA CYS A 363 1.68 13.20 -25.02
C CYS A 363 3.11 12.84 -24.58
N SER A 364 3.86 12.15 -25.43
CA SER A 364 5.23 11.67 -25.14
C SER A 364 6.17 12.77 -24.63
N THR A 365 5.88 14.04 -24.97
CA THR A 365 6.61 15.21 -24.51
C THR A 365 6.49 15.43 -22.99
N ILE A 366 5.32 15.20 -22.39
CA ILE A 366 5.10 15.39 -20.95
C ILE A 366 5.86 14.31 -20.16
N ALA A 367 5.77 13.06 -20.59
CA ALA A 367 6.46 11.92 -19.99
C ALA A 367 8.00 11.99 -20.10
N ALA A 368 8.52 12.82 -21.00
CA ALA A 368 9.96 13.08 -21.14
C ALA A 368 10.48 14.16 -20.16
N ILE A 369 9.61 15.09 -19.73
CA ILE A 369 9.99 16.26 -18.92
C ILE A 369 9.84 15.99 -17.41
N GLY A 370 8.98 15.05 -17.03
CA GLY A 370 8.72 14.71 -15.62
C GLY A 370 8.20 13.28 -15.45
N LEU A 371 7.69 13.01 -14.24
CA LEU A 371 6.98 11.79 -13.89
C LEU A 371 5.48 12.06 -13.86
N VAL A 372 4.68 11.12 -14.36
CA VAL A 372 3.22 11.26 -14.41
C VAL A 372 2.56 10.11 -13.66
N PHE A 373 1.77 10.45 -12.64
CA PHE A 373 1.03 9.48 -11.83
C PHE A 373 -0.40 9.97 -11.59
N SER A 374 -1.34 9.04 -11.42
CA SER A 374 -2.59 9.39 -10.74
C SER A 374 -2.32 9.72 -9.26
N VAL A 375 -3.25 10.45 -8.63
CA VAL A 375 -3.19 10.73 -7.19
C VAL A 375 -3.06 9.45 -6.35
N ASP A 376 -3.76 8.37 -6.75
CA ASP A 376 -3.73 7.08 -6.05
C ASP A 376 -2.38 6.37 -6.24
N GLN A 377 -1.88 6.32 -7.47
CA GLN A 377 -0.58 5.74 -7.80
C GLN A 377 0.56 6.43 -7.06
N LEU A 378 0.59 7.76 -7.08
CA LEU A 378 1.56 8.54 -6.31
C LEU A 378 1.40 8.26 -4.82
N GLY A 379 0.16 8.20 -4.34
CA GLY A 379 -0.15 7.90 -2.96
C GLY A 379 0.39 6.55 -2.49
N TRP A 380 0.35 5.52 -3.33
CA TRP A 380 0.94 4.21 -3.03
C TRP A 380 2.46 4.24 -3.11
N ILE A 381 3.02 4.86 -4.15
CA ILE A 381 4.48 4.99 -4.33
C ILE A 381 5.12 5.69 -3.13
N VAL A 382 4.55 6.81 -2.69
CA VAL A 382 5.07 7.58 -1.55
C VAL A 382 5.05 6.74 -0.26
N GLU A 383 3.99 5.94 -0.05
CA GLU A 383 3.90 5.07 1.12
C GLU A 383 4.88 3.87 1.03
N LEU A 384 4.97 3.20 -0.13
CA LEU A 384 5.92 2.09 -0.38
C LEU A 384 7.39 2.52 -0.24
N LEU A 385 7.69 3.77 -0.57
CA LEU A 385 9.02 4.37 -0.42
C LEU A 385 9.28 4.91 1.00
N ASN A 386 8.37 4.67 1.97
CA ASN A 386 8.43 5.24 3.31
C ASN A 386 8.66 6.76 3.31
N LYS A 387 7.95 7.48 2.42
CA LYS A 387 8.07 8.94 2.18
C LYS A 387 9.44 9.39 1.62
N GLY A 388 10.29 8.48 1.17
CA GLY A 388 11.58 8.79 0.55
C GLY A 388 11.47 9.33 -0.88
N LEU A 389 11.07 10.60 -1.05
CA LEU A 389 10.91 11.25 -2.36
C LEU A 389 12.20 11.29 -3.21
N TYR A 390 13.37 11.23 -2.58
CA TYR A 390 14.66 11.16 -3.27
C TYR A 390 14.76 9.92 -4.18
N ASN A 391 14.06 8.82 -3.86
CA ASN A 391 14.02 7.63 -4.70
C ASN A 391 13.31 7.91 -6.04
N LEU A 392 12.30 8.79 -6.07
CA LEU A 392 11.65 9.20 -7.32
C LEU A 392 12.55 10.10 -8.17
N TYR A 393 13.37 10.91 -7.51
CA TYR A 393 14.39 11.71 -8.21
C TYR A 393 15.42 10.80 -8.88
N TRP A 394 15.95 9.82 -8.16
CA TRP A 394 16.89 8.83 -8.70
C TRP A 394 16.29 7.98 -9.81
N PHE A 395 15.05 7.52 -9.62
CA PHE A 395 14.28 6.83 -10.64
C PHE A 395 14.21 7.63 -11.95
N LEU A 396 13.88 8.92 -11.89
CA LEU A 396 13.83 9.77 -13.09
C LEU A 396 15.21 9.90 -13.76
N GLU A 397 16.28 10.07 -12.99
CA GLU A 397 17.65 10.17 -13.54
C GLU A 397 18.08 8.87 -14.23
N ASP A 398 17.72 7.71 -13.68
CA ASP A 398 18.07 6.41 -14.27
C ASP A 398 17.16 6.08 -15.46
N LYS A 399 15.86 6.39 -15.38
CA LYS A 399 14.88 6.23 -16.47
C LYS A 399 15.33 6.96 -17.73
N ARG A 400 15.89 8.18 -17.58
CA ARG A 400 16.40 8.99 -18.71
C ARG A 400 17.54 8.34 -19.50
N LYS A 401 18.22 7.34 -18.93
CA LYS A 401 19.31 6.61 -19.58
C LYS A 401 18.79 5.46 -20.47
N ILE A 402 17.51 5.10 -20.33
CA ILE A 402 16.91 3.92 -20.97
C ILE A 402 15.79 4.35 -21.92
N ARG A 403 15.67 3.65 -23.04
CA ARG A 403 14.54 3.81 -23.96
C ARG A 403 13.48 2.78 -23.62
N PHE A 404 12.29 3.24 -23.24
CA PHE A 404 11.11 2.40 -23.03
C PHE A 404 10.19 2.46 -24.25
N ALA A 405 9.40 1.41 -24.45
CA ALA A 405 8.36 1.41 -25.47
C ALA A 405 7.28 2.45 -25.11
N PRO A 406 6.69 3.17 -26.09
CA PRO A 406 5.67 4.19 -25.83
C PRO A 406 4.38 3.69 -25.17
N ILE A 407 4.20 2.37 -25.12
CA ILE A 407 3.07 1.72 -24.46
C ILE A 407 3.19 1.68 -22.94
N ASN A 408 4.42 1.78 -22.39
CA ASN A 408 4.62 1.72 -20.95
C ASN A 408 4.39 3.07 -20.29
N ASN A 409 3.66 3.06 -19.18
CA ASN A 409 3.46 4.23 -18.34
C ASN A 409 4.49 4.30 -17.20
N ASP A 410 4.60 5.46 -16.55
CA ASP A 410 5.60 5.68 -15.50
C ASP A 410 5.39 4.79 -14.27
N PHE A 411 4.16 4.37 -14.02
CA PHE A 411 3.81 3.49 -12.91
C PHE A 411 4.34 2.06 -13.13
N GLU A 412 4.18 1.51 -14.34
CA GLU A 412 4.75 0.22 -14.74
C GLU A 412 6.28 0.24 -14.75
N ILE A 413 6.88 1.31 -15.30
CA ILE A 413 8.33 1.50 -15.35
C ILE A 413 8.90 1.60 -13.93
N PHE A 414 8.23 2.34 -13.05
CA PHE A 414 8.61 2.41 -11.64
C PHE A 414 8.43 1.06 -10.94
N GLY A 415 7.36 0.33 -11.23
CA GLY A 415 7.15 -1.01 -10.69
C GLY A 415 8.28 -1.96 -11.05
N PHE A 416 8.73 -1.93 -12.31
CA PHE A 416 9.88 -2.72 -12.76
C PHE A 416 11.14 -2.31 -12.00
N TYR A 417 11.41 -1.01 -11.89
CA TYR A 417 12.56 -0.47 -11.14
C TYR A 417 12.52 -0.88 -9.66
N TYR A 418 11.35 -0.83 -9.02
CA TYR A 418 11.15 -1.20 -7.62
C TYR A 418 11.39 -2.69 -7.38
N LYS A 419 10.82 -3.56 -8.23
CA LYS A 419 11.00 -5.02 -8.14
C LYS A 419 12.44 -5.46 -8.34
N HIS A 420 13.20 -4.72 -9.15
CA HIS A 420 14.62 -4.92 -9.35
C HIS A 420 15.44 -4.03 -8.42
N GLU A 421 14.98 -3.83 -7.19
CA GLU A 421 15.79 -3.24 -6.11
C GLU A 421 16.34 -1.84 -6.41
N MET A 422 15.52 -1.00 -7.07
CA MET A 422 15.88 0.36 -7.50
C MET A 422 17.00 0.39 -8.55
N THR A 423 16.97 -0.56 -9.49
CA THR A 423 17.82 -0.56 -10.67
C THR A 423 17.07 -1.02 -11.92
N PHE A 424 17.60 -0.66 -13.08
CA PHE A 424 17.19 -1.21 -14.36
C PHE A 424 18.20 -2.23 -14.92
N TYR A 425 19.32 -2.42 -14.23
CA TYR A 425 20.27 -3.48 -14.55
C TYR A 425 19.65 -4.82 -14.12
N VAL A 426 19.44 -5.68 -15.10
CA VAL A 426 19.03 -7.07 -14.94
C VAL A 426 20.13 -7.92 -15.57
N ASP A 427 20.51 -9.00 -14.89
CA ASP A 427 21.40 -10.00 -15.47
C ASP A 427 20.75 -10.55 -16.75
N ASP A 428 21.54 -10.61 -17.82
CA ASP A 428 21.26 -11.06 -19.20
C ASP A 428 20.90 -9.99 -20.26
N ASP A 429 21.76 -9.92 -21.29
CA ASP A 429 21.49 -9.81 -22.75
C ASP A 429 20.36 -8.91 -23.30
N ILE A 430 19.91 -7.90 -22.57
CA ILE A 430 18.88 -6.96 -23.03
C ILE A 430 19.57 -5.82 -23.82
N ALA A 431 20.18 -6.17 -24.96
CA ALA A 431 20.49 -5.19 -26.00
C ALA A 431 19.18 -4.83 -26.72
N ILE A 432 18.51 -3.74 -26.33
CA ILE A 432 17.23 -3.35 -26.94
C ILE A 432 17.39 -2.18 -27.91
N PRO A 433 17.57 -2.43 -29.21
CA PRO A 433 17.46 -1.38 -30.22
C PRO A 433 16.02 -0.84 -30.36
N THR A 434 14.99 -1.53 -29.86
CA THR A 434 13.55 -1.16 -29.99
C THR A 434 12.87 -0.63 -28.72
N GLY A 435 13.61 -0.49 -27.60
CA GLY A 435 13.09 -0.03 -26.32
C GLY A 435 12.44 -1.13 -25.46
N LEU A 436 12.64 -1.07 -24.14
CA LEU A 436 12.16 -2.07 -23.19
C LEU A 436 10.63 -2.04 -23.12
N THR A 437 10.00 -3.20 -23.31
CA THR A 437 8.57 -3.39 -23.10
C THR A 437 8.36 -4.15 -21.81
N ILE A 438 7.67 -3.53 -20.86
CA ILE A 438 7.26 -4.18 -19.60
C ILE A 438 5.86 -4.73 -19.82
N SER A 439 5.68 -6.04 -19.57
CA SER A 439 4.38 -6.70 -19.60
C SER A 439 3.85 -6.89 -18.18
N GLY A 440 2.55 -6.64 -18.00
CA GLY A 440 1.94 -6.58 -16.66
C GLY A 440 2.43 -5.41 -15.81
N ASN A 441 1.82 -5.23 -14.64
CA ASN A 441 2.30 -4.26 -13.67
C ASN A 441 2.98 -4.99 -12.48
N PRO A 442 4.32 -5.03 -12.45
CA PRO A 442 5.06 -5.78 -11.43
C PRO A 442 4.85 -5.24 -10.00
N LEU A 443 4.39 -4.00 -9.83
CA LEU A 443 4.18 -3.39 -8.51
C LEU A 443 2.88 -3.82 -7.83
N LEU A 444 1.91 -4.32 -8.60
CA LEU A 444 0.56 -4.58 -8.12
C LEU A 444 0.50 -5.57 -6.95
N TYR A 445 1.41 -6.54 -6.88
CA TYR A 445 1.44 -7.51 -5.78
C TYR A 445 1.91 -6.86 -4.49
N ASP A 446 2.92 -5.99 -4.57
CA ASP A 446 3.41 -5.26 -3.41
C ASP A 446 2.38 -4.25 -2.93
N ILE A 447 1.63 -3.64 -3.85
CA ILE A 447 0.49 -2.77 -3.51
C ILE A 447 -0.61 -3.57 -2.81
N TYR A 448 -1.01 -4.73 -3.33
CA TYR A 448 -1.95 -5.60 -2.62
C TYR A 448 -1.45 -5.90 -1.21
N LYS A 449 -0.22 -6.42 -1.11
CA LYS A 449 0.36 -6.84 0.16
C LYS A 449 0.35 -5.68 1.13
N PHE A 450 0.79 -4.50 0.68
CA PHE A 450 0.76 -3.27 1.44
C PHE A 450 -0.66 -2.89 1.91
N LEU A 451 -1.66 -2.94 1.04
CA LEU A 451 -3.06 -2.61 1.39
C LEU A 451 -3.67 -3.63 2.36
N TRP A 452 -3.39 -4.91 2.16
CA TRP A 452 -3.83 -6.01 3.02
C TRP A 452 -3.20 -5.89 4.41
N GLU A 453 -1.90 -5.61 4.49
CA GLU A 453 -1.19 -5.36 5.75
C GLU A 453 -1.69 -4.09 6.45
N LYS A 454 -2.08 -3.05 5.69
CA LYS A 454 -2.64 -1.81 6.25
C LYS A 454 -4.04 -2.04 6.82
N ASP A 455 -4.81 -2.97 6.25
CA ASP A 455 -6.19 -3.34 6.61
C ASP A 455 -7.07 -2.12 6.99
N GLU A 456 -7.08 -1.10 6.13
CA GLU A 456 -7.77 0.16 6.43
C GLU A 456 -9.30 0.01 6.30
N HIS A 457 -10.05 0.39 7.34
CA HIS A 457 -11.51 0.31 7.32
C HIS A 457 -12.17 1.27 8.32
N VAL A 458 -13.50 1.34 8.31
CA VAL A 458 -14.29 2.18 9.22
C VAL A 458 -14.82 1.36 10.38
N GLU A 459 -14.65 1.90 11.59
CA GLU A 459 -15.14 1.34 12.85
C GLU A 459 -15.99 2.34 13.62
N TYR A 460 -16.96 1.83 14.39
CA TYR A 460 -17.82 2.66 15.23
C TYR A 460 -17.25 2.78 16.64
N ILE A 461 -16.55 3.88 16.91
CA ILE A 461 -15.76 4.12 18.11
C ILE A 461 -16.33 5.34 18.86
N CYS A 462 -16.71 5.16 20.13
CA CYS A 462 -17.21 6.23 21.00
C CYS A 462 -18.29 7.12 20.35
N SER A 463 -19.27 6.47 19.72
CA SER A 463 -20.40 7.11 19.01
C SER A 463 -20.04 7.86 17.73
N LYS A 464 -18.85 7.63 17.18
CA LYS A 464 -18.39 8.21 15.92
C LYS A 464 -17.86 7.11 15.00
N LEU A 465 -17.98 7.32 13.70
CA LEU A 465 -17.32 6.48 12.72
C LEU A 465 -15.90 7.01 12.53
N GLU A 466 -14.91 6.15 12.70
CA GLU A 466 -13.50 6.48 12.52
C GLU A 466 -12.85 5.51 11.54
N THR A 467 -12.00 6.04 10.67
CA THR A 467 -11.13 5.21 9.84
C THR A 467 -9.97 4.70 10.68
N VAL A 468 -9.86 3.39 10.80
CA VAL A 468 -8.77 2.69 11.49
C VAL A 468 -7.89 1.96 10.48
N LYS A 469 -6.66 1.68 10.87
CA LYS A 469 -5.70 0.85 10.13
C LYS A 469 -5.02 -0.11 11.08
N HIS A 470 -4.56 -1.24 10.57
CA HIS A 470 -3.80 -2.22 11.35
C HIS A 470 -2.52 -1.58 11.91
N LEU A 471 -2.16 -1.99 13.11
CA LEU A 471 -0.96 -1.53 13.79
C LEU A 471 0.25 -2.36 13.35
N ALA A 472 1.10 -1.75 12.51
CA ALA A 472 2.28 -2.38 11.91
C ALA A 472 3.31 -2.99 12.89
N ASP A 473 3.23 -2.70 14.19
CA ASP A 473 4.07 -3.34 15.23
C ASP A 473 3.81 -4.85 15.36
N PHE A 474 2.63 -5.33 14.95
CA PHE A 474 2.18 -6.71 15.15
C PHE A 474 2.05 -7.49 13.84
N ALA A 475 2.01 -8.82 13.95
CA ALA A 475 1.69 -9.70 12.82
C ALA A 475 0.27 -9.41 12.28
N ASP A 476 0.06 -9.72 11.00
CA ASP A 476 -1.18 -9.41 10.28
C ASP A 476 -2.39 -10.16 10.88
N GLU A 477 -2.17 -11.33 11.50
CA GLU A 477 -3.19 -12.11 12.19
C GLU A 477 -3.58 -11.54 13.57
N VAL A 478 -2.85 -10.55 14.09
CA VAL A 478 -3.17 -9.86 15.34
C VAL A 478 -4.08 -8.67 15.01
N PRO A 479 -5.39 -8.71 15.32
CA PRO A 479 -6.36 -7.75 14.80
C PRO A 479 -6.41 -6.49 15.66
N PHE A 480 -5.27 -5.78 15.73
CA PHE A 480 -5.09 -4.57 16.52
C PHE A 480 -5.00 -3.37 15.58
N TYR A 481 -5.73 -2.31 15.92
CA TYR A 481 -5.95 -1.18 15.03
C TYR A 481 -5.74 0.16 15.75
N ILE A 482 -5.30 1.14 14.99
CA ILE A 482 -5.13 2.54 15.42
C ILE A 482 -5.86 3.47 14.46
N ASN A 483 -6.11 4.71 14.88
CA ASN A 483 -6.72 5.72 14.01
C ASN A 483 -5.82 6.02 12.81
N SER A 484 -6.33 5.81 11.60
CA SER A 484 -5.55 5.94 10.36
C SER A 484 -5.06 7.37 10.09
N ARG A 485 -5.84 8.37 10.52
CA ARG A 485 -5.58 9.80 10.28
C ARG A 485 -4.76 10.46 11.40
N SER A 486 -4.39 9.73 12.45
CA SER A 486 -3.55 10.29 13.53
C SER A 486 -2.09 10.36 13.09
N LYS A 487 -1.44 11.49 13.37
CA LYS A 487 0.01 11.67 13.15
C LYS A 487 0.88 10.96 14.20
N ASN A 488 0.32 10.69 15.38
CA ASN A 488 1.03 10.10 16.52
C ASN A 488 0.30 8.81 16.92
N ASP A 489 0.62 7.66 16.35
CA ASP A 489 0.15 6.29 16.69
C ASP A 489 -1.29 6.11 17.20
N GLY A 490 -2.23 7.01 16.87
CA GLY A 490 -3.58 7.05 17.48
C GLY A 490 -3.66 7.54 18.93
N SER A 491 -4.87 7.92 19.36
CA SER A 491 -5.23 8.23 20.76
C SER A 491 -5.65 7.01 21.58
N TYR A 492 -5.82 5.90 20.87
CA TYR A 492 -6.25 4.63 21.41
C TYR A 492 -5.70 3.49 20.56
N LEU A 493 -5.66 2.32 21.19
CA LEU A 493 -5.50 1.02 20.54
C LEU A 493 -6.86 0.31 20.56
N LEU A 494 -7.37 -0.06 19.39
CA LEU A 494 -8.54 -0.93 19.24
C LEU A 494 -8.05 -2.38 19.13
N VAL A 495 -8.46 -3.21 20.08
CA VAL A 495 -8.13 -4.62 20.15
C VAL A 495 -9.40 -5.42 19.85
N LYS A 496 -9.45 -6.09 18.69
CA LYS A 496 -10.56 -6.99 18.34
C LYS A 496 -10.33 -8.34 19.00
N LEU A 497 -11.08 -8.63 20.05
CA LEU A 497 -11.18 -9.98 20.61
C LEU A 497 -12.41 -10.68 20.03
N ARG A 498 -12.49 -12.00 20.11
CA ARG A 498 -13.45 -12.85 19.36
C ARG A 498 -14.88 -12.30 19.29
N ASP A 499 -15.47 -11.97 20.44
CA ASP A 499 -16.86 -11.50 20.53
C ASP A 499 -16.99 -10.06 21.07
N ALA A 500 -15.88 -9.41 21.41
CA ALA A 500 -15.92 -8.14 22.12
C ALA A 500 -14.68 -7.27 21.90
N ASP A 501 -14.91 -6.05 21.42
CA ASP A 501 -13.84 -5.08 21.20
C ASP A 501 -13.35 -4.44 22.50
N MET A 502 -12.05 -4.21 22.61
CA MET A 502 -11.45 -3.46 23.70
C MET A 502 -10.77 -2.19 23.16
N LEU A 503 -11.16 -1.03 23.68
CA LEU A 503 -10.56 0.27 23.36
C LEU A 503 -9.66 0.73 24.50
N LEU A 504 -8.37 0.86 24.24
CA LEU A 504 -7.36 1.32 25.22
C LEU A 504 -6.93 2.74 24.86
N PHE A 505 -7.48 3.74 25.53
CA PHE A 505 -7.07 5.15 25.40
C PHE A 505 -5.81 5.40 26.22
N TYR A 506 -4.83 6.06 25.61
CA TYR A 506 -3.58 6.46 26.26
C TYR A 506 -3.28 7.96 26.05
N SER A 507 -2.36 8.50 26.86
CA SER A 507 -2.09 9.94 26.88
C SER A 507 -1.22 10.37 25.70
N PHE A 508 -1.34 11.63 25.27
CA PHE A 508 -0.45 12.30 24.32
C PHE A 508 0.55 13.26 24.99
N ASN A 509 0.75 13.11 26.30
CA ASN A 509 1.74 13.90 27.01
C ASN A 509 3.16 13.34 26.78
N LYS A 510 4.14 13.85 27.53
CA LYS A 510 5.53 13.35 27.50
C LYS A 510 5.71 11.84 27.78
N TYR A 511 4.65 11.13 28.18
CA TYR A 511 4.66 9.68 28.44
C TYR A 511 3.90 8.87 27.39
N ALA A 512 3.52 9.48 26.26
CA ALA A 512 2.70 8.85 25.23
C ALA A 512 3.22 7.47 24.81
N GLN A 513 4.53 7.37 24.56
CA GLN A 513 5.19 6.12 24.20
C GLN A 513 4.99 5.04 25.25
N ILE A 514 5.32 5.31 26.52
CA ILE A 514 5.18 4.33 27.60
C ILE A 514 3.72 3.88 27.73
N SER A 515 2.77 4.82 27.67
CA SER A 515 1.35 4.47 27.77
C SER A 515 0.85 3.66 26.57
N ALA A 516 1.34 3.94 25.36
CA ALA A 516 1.04 3.15 24.18
C ALA A 516 1.61 1.73 24.29
N GLN A 517 2.83 1.57 24.84
CA GLN A 517 3.41 0.25 25.08
C GLN A 517 2.64 -0.57 26.10
N ILE A 518 2.18 0.06 27.19
CA ILE A 518 1.31 -0.59 28.17
C ILE A 518 -0.01 -1.05 27.52
N ALA A 519 -0.60 -0.23 26.65
CA ALA A 519 -1.79 -0.62 25.89
C ALA A 519 -1.52 -1.84 24.99
N LYS A 520 -0.44 -1.79 24.20
CA LYS A 520 0.01 -2.88 23.31
C LYS A 520 0.22 -4.19 24.08
N SER A 521 0.93 -4.14 25.20
CA SER A 521 1.15 -5.28 26.10
C SER A 521 -0.17 -5.87 26.64
N ILE A 522 -1.04 -5.04 27.20
CA ILE A 522 -2.36 -5.48 27.72
C ILE A 522 -3.16 -6.16 26.61
N GLY A 523 -3.26 -5.54 25.44
CA GLY A 523 -3.95 -6.12 24.28
C GLY A 523 -3.42 -7.49 23.92
N MET A 524 -2.09 -7.61 23.80
CA MET A 524 -1.43 -8.84 23.40
C MET A 524 -1.67 -9.99 24.38
N TRP A 525 -1.53 -9.76 25.69
CA TRP A 525 -1.74 -10.82 26.68
C TRP A 525 -3.17 -11.36 26.67
N LEU A 526 -4.16 -10.49 26.51
CA LEU A 526 -5.56 -10.92 26.44
C LEU A 526 -5.84 -11.67 25.13
N PHE A 527 -5.29 -11.21 24.01
CA PHE A 527 -5.40 -11.89 22.72
C PHE A 527 -4.80 -13.31 22.75
N ILE A 528 -3.58 -13.48 23.29
CA ILE A 528 -2.92 -14.79 23.41
C ILE A 528 -3.77 -15.78 24.20
N ILE A 529 -4.41 -15.32 25.28
CA ILE A 529 -5.26 -16.17 26.11
C ILE A 529 -6.48 -16.64 25.30
N GLU A 530 -7.13 -15.76 24.55
CA GLU A 530 -8.25 -16.16 23.71
C GLU A 530 -7.84 -17.19 22.66
N GLU A 531 -6.73 -16.93 21.96
CA GLU A 531 -6.27 -17.81 20.88
C GLU A 531 -5.79 -19.16 21.39
N LYS A 532 -5.00 -19.17 22.47
CA LYS A 532 -4.46 -20.42 23.01
C LYS A 532 -5.55 -21.35 23.53
N PHE A 533 -6.49 -20.81 24.29
CA PHE A 533 -7.51 -21.62 24.96
C PHE A 533 -8.82 -21.70 24.18
N ASN A 534 -8.93 -20.98 23.07
CA ASN A 534 -10.16 -20.87 22.27
C ASN A 534 -11.35 -20.44 23.15
N ILE A 535 -11.15 -19.39 23.95
CA ILE A 535 -12.14 -18.85 24.90
C ILE A 535 -12.39 -17.36 24.65
N HIS A 536 -13.47 -16.84 25.22
CA HIS A 536 -13.72 -15.41 25.30
C HIS A 536 -13.16 -14.86 26.62
N VAL A 537 -12.25 -13.90 26.53
CA VAL A 537 -11.73 -13.13 27.68
C VAL A 537 -12.73 -12.07 28.09
N LEU A 538 -13.37 -11.38 27.14
CA LEU A 538 -14.41 -10.39 27.38
C LEU A 538 -15.78 -10.88 26.89
N ARG A 539 -16.85 -10.49 27.59
CA ARG A 539 -18.25 -10.81 27.19
C ARG A 539 -18.97 -9.67 26.45
N CYS A 540 -18.40 -8.48 26.50
CA CYS A 540 -18.97 -7.25 25.95
C CYS A 540 -17.87 -6.22 25.73
N PRO A 541 -18.05 -5.25 24.83
CA PRO A 541 -17.03 -4.23 24.57
C PRO A 541 -16.65 -3.44 25.81
N VAL A 542 -15.35 -3.15 25.98
CA VAL A 542 -14.79 -2.43 27.13
C VAL A 542 -13.92 -1.27 26.67
N THR A 543 -14.03 -0.13 27.36
CA THR A 543 -13.16 1.03 27.16
C THR A 543 -12.29 1.24 28.39
N ILE A 544 -11.00 1.47 28.20
CA ILE A 544 -10.00 1.59 29.26
C ILE A 544 -9.21 2.87 29.03
N PHE A 545 -9.09 3.71 30.04
CA PHE A 545 -8.26 4.91 30.03
C PHE A 545 -6.99 4.67 30.84
N ILE A 546 -5.83 4.68 30.18
CA ILE A 546 -4.51 4.53 30.79
C ILE A 546 -3.96 5.92 31.10
N ASN A 547 -3.68 6.18 32.37
CA ASN A 547 -3.14 7.45 32.84
C ASN A 547 -1.82 7.23 33.58
N LEU A 548 -0.77 7.95 33.15
CA LEU A 548 0.56 7.89 33.75
C LEU A 548 0.84 9.13 34.59
N THR A 549 1.31 8.93 35.82
CA THR A 549 1.68 10.01 36.74
C THR A 549 3.10 9.83 37.28
N GLU A 550 3.84 10.91 37.53
CA GLU A 550 5.17 10.84 38.13
C GLU A 550 5.11 10.28 39.54
N ASN A 551 4.25 10.90 40.37
CA ASN A 551 4.03 10.56 41.77
C ASN A 551 2.56 10.17 41.94
N GLY A 552 2.29 8.98 42.47
CA GLY A 552 0.95 8.45 42.65
C GLY A 552 0.95 7.01 43.12
N THR A 553 -0.23 6.41 43.25
CA THR A 553 -0.38 4.98 43.56
C THR A 553 -1.06 4.29 42.40
N PHE A 554 -0.57 3.13 42.01
CA PHE A 554 -1.26 2.29 41.04
C PHE A 554 -2.65 1.90 41.50
N ASN A 555 -3.66 2.13 40.66
CA ASN A 555 -5.05 1.85 41.00
C ASN A 555 -5.91 1.60 39.75
N PHE A 556 -6.93 0.78 39.94
CA PHE A 556 -8.02 0.57 39.00
C PHE A 556 -9.29 1.24 39.49
N SER A 557 -9.85 2.12 38.66
CA SER A 557 -11.14 2.75 38.90
C SER A 557 -12.11 2.48 37.75
N HIS A 558 -13.41 2.62 38.02
CA HIS A 558 -14.46 2.50 37.02
C HIS A 558 -15.36 3.72 37.10
N PHE A 559 -15.79 4.24 35.96
CA PHE A 559 -16.67 5.41 35.92
C PHE A 559 -18.03 5.10 35.30
N LYS A 560 -18.09 4.15 34.35
CA LYS A 560 -19.33 3.62 33.79
C LYS A 560 -19.27 2.10 33.70
N ARG A 561 -20.39 1.49 33.30
CA ARG A 561 -20.58 0.03 33.29
C ARG A 561 -19.45 -0.73 32.57
N ASN A 562 -18.99 -0.20 31.43
CA ASN A 562 -17.96 -0.80 30.59
C ASN A 562 -16.75 0.15 30.39
N GLU A 563 -16.63 1.20 31.20
CA GLU A 563 -15.54 2.18 31.11
C GLU A 563 -14.68 2.11 32.38
N LEU A 564 -13.41 1.75 32.20
CA LEU A 564 -12.41 1.57 33.25
C LEU A 564 -11.30 2.61 33.12
N ARG A 565 -10.61 2.88 34.21
CA ARG A 565 -9.39 3.67 34.23
C ARG A 565 -8.31 2.98 35.03
N ILE A 566 -7.10 3.04 34.50
CA ILE A 566 -5.90 2.52 35.12
C ILE A 566 -4.98 3.72 35.34
N ASP A 567 -4.70 4.02 36.61
CA ASP A 567 -3.68 5.00 36.98
C ASP A 567 -2.40 4.25 37.34
N ILE A 568 -1.28 4.59 36.69
CA ILE A 568 0.01 3.93 36.90
C ILE A 568 1.07 4.98 37.25
N SER A 569 1.78 4.78 38.36
CA SER A 569 2.90 5.64 38.72
C SER A 569 4.17 5.19 37.99
N LEU A 570 4.85 6.14 37.35
CA LEU A 570 6.14 5.90 36.71
C LEU A 570 7.22 5.51 37.73
N SER A 571 7.14 6.04 38.95
CA SER A 571 8.04 5.64 40.03
C SER A 571 7.90 4.16 40.40
N ASP A 572 6.69 3.60 40.30
CA ASP A 572 6.47 2.17 40.53
C ASP A 572 7.01 1.31 39.39
N ILE A 573 6.89 1.76 38.14
CA ILE A 573 7.46 1.07 36.97
C ILE A 573 8.99 1.08 37.03
N ASN A 574 9.60 2.24 37.28
CA ASN A 574 11.06 2.41 37.26
C ASN A 574 11.76 1.65 38.38
N ASN A 575 11.11 1.53 39.55
CA ASN A 575 11.63 0.75 40.67
C ASN A 575 11.27 -0.75 40.57
N LEU A 576 10.60 -1.18 39.49
CA LEU A 576 10.08 -2.54 39.33
C LEU A 576 9.17 -2.99 40.49
N ASN A 577 8.50 -2.04 41.16
CA ASN A 577 7.50 -2.34 42.20
C ASN A 577 6.25 -2.99 41.59
N ILE A 578 6.00 -2.71 40.31
CA ILE A 578 4.88 -3.21 39.53
C ILE A 578 5.44 -3.76 38.22
N ASP A 579 5.29 -5.07 38.03
CA ASP A 579 5.62 -5.74 36.78
C ASP A 579 4.41 -5.86 35.85
N GLU A 580 4.68 -6.32 34.63
CA GLU A 580 3.67 -6.50 33.58
C GLU A 580 2.57 -7.48 33.99
N TYR A 581 2.94 -8.58 34.65
CA TYR A 581 1.98 -9.56 35.15
C TYR A 581 1.00 -8.91 36.13
N TYR A 582 1.48 -8.09 37.06
CA TYR A 582 0.66 -7.40 38.04
C TYR A 582 -0.34 -6.45 37.39
N ILE A 583 0.06 -5.73 36.33
CA ILE A 583 -0.82 -4.84 35.58
C ILE A 583 -1.95 -5.63 34.91
N VAL A 584 -1.61 -6.67 34.15
CA VAL A 584 -2.61 -7.48 33.42
C VAL A 584 -3.50 -8.25 34.39
N LYS A 585 -2.92 -8.79 35.47
CA LYS A 585 -3.63 -9.52 36.52
C LYS A 585 -4.67 -8.64 37.20
N GLY A 586 -4.29 -7.44 37.64
CA GLY A 586 -5.20 -6.50 38.27
C GLY A 586 -6.37 -6.11 37.35
N LEU A 587 -6.10 -5.94 36.06
CA LEU A 587 -7.14 -5.67 35.07
C LEU A 587 -8.12 -6.86 34.93
N CYS A 588 -7.60 -8.08 34.83
CA CYS A 588 -8.42 -9.30 34.76
C CYS A 588 -9.29 -9.49 36.01
N GLU A 589 -8.74 -9.19 37.20
CA GLU A 589 -9.48 -9.19 38.47
C GLU A 589 -10.66 -8.19 38.43
N VAL A 590 -10.44 -6.99 37.89
CA VAL A 590 -11.51 -6.00 37.68
C VAL A 590 -12.56 -6.52 36.70
N PHE A 591 -12.15 -7.16 35.59
CA PHE A 591 -13.09 -7.75 34.63
C PHE A 591 -13.99 -8.78 35.30
N MET A 592 -13.46 -9.71 36.09
CA MET A 592 -14.28 -10.71 36.78
C MET A 592 -15.17 -10.07 37.85
N ASN A 593 -14.64 -9.15 38.66
CA ASN A 593 -15.41 -8.48 39.73
C ASN A 593 -16.58 -7.67 39.17
N LYS A 594 -16.41 -7.05 38.00
CA LYS A 594 -17.46 -6.30 37.29
C LYS A 594 -18.28 -7.16 36.34
N ARG A 595 -18.04 -8.48 36.35
CA ARG A 595 -18.64 -9.48 35.46
C ARG A 595 -18.37 -9.22 33.97
N LEU A 596 -17.40 -8.40 33.59
CA LEU A 596 -17.05 -8.12 32.19
C LEU A 596 -16.30 -9.28 31.52
N ALA A 597 -15.72 -10.18 32.31
CA ALA A 597 -15.03 -11.36 31.82
C ALA A 597 -15.99 -12.34 31.09
N GLY A 598 -15.47 -13.02 30.07
CA GLY A 598 -16.15 -14.13 29.41
C GLY A 598 -16.35 -15.31 30.36
N ARG A 599 -17.34 -16.15 30.07
CA ARG A 599 -17.84 -17.17 31.03
C ARG A 599 -16.79 -18.21 31.41
N ASN A 600 -15.91 -18.56 30.48
CA ASN A 600 -14.90 -19.59 30.65
C ASN A 600 -13.53 -19.01 31.06
N PHE A 601 -13.39 -17.68 31.11
CA PHE A 601 -12.12 -17.05 31.46
C PHE A 601 -11.85 -17.17 32.97
N THR A 602 -10.62 -17.55 33.33
CA THR A 602 -10.16 -17.69 34.72
C THR A 602 -8.74 -17.12 34.87
N MET A 603 -8.35 -16.80 36.10
CA MET A 603 -6.98 -16.33 36.39
C MET A 603 -5.90 -17.38 36.18
N ASP A 604 -6.27 -18.67 36.14
CA ASP A 604 -5.30 -19.73 35.91
C ASP A 604 -4.86 -19.76 34.44
N HIS A 605 -5.71 -19.36 33.49
CA HIS A 605 -5.32 -19.15 32.10
C HIS A 605 -4.23 -18.07 31.97
N LEU A 606 -4.40 -16.94 32.66
CA LEU A 606 -3.40 -15.87 32.69
C LEU A 606 -2.08 -16.37 33.27
N LYS A 607 -2.11 -17.02 34.44
CA LYS A 607 -0.91 -17.58 35.07
C LYS A 607 -0.20 -18.56 34.16
N GLN A 608 -0.95 -19.47 33.53
CA GLN A 608 -0.40 -20.49 32.66
C GLN A 608 0.32 -19.88 31.46
N VAL A 609 -0.30 -18.92 30.77
CA VAL A 609 0.31 -18.24 29.62
C VAL A 609 1.60 -17.51 30.01
N PHE A 610 1.60 -16.78 31.13
CA PHE A 610 2.81 -16.09 31.61
C PHE A 610 3.92 -17.08 32.01
N LEU A 611 3.57 -18.18 32.68
CA LEU A 611 4.53 -19.21 33.10
C LEU A 611 5.15 -19.97 31.92
N GLU A 612 4.33 -20.36 30.93
CA GLU A 612 4.78 -21.17 29.80
C GLU A 612 5.55 -20.35 28.76
N THR A 613 5.20 -19.07 28.60
CA THR A 613 5.90 -18.19 27.64
C THR A 613 7.08 -17.47 28.27
N GLY A 614 7.11 -17.24 29.59
CA GLY A 614 8.18 -16.46 30.25
C GLY A 614 8.44 -15.12 29.57
N GLY A 615 7.40 -14.52 28.99
CA GLY A 615 7.50 -13.33 28.16
C GLY A 615 7.28 -12.07 28.99
N HIS A 616 8.02 -11.02 28.68
CA HIS A 616 7.88 -9.69 29.26
C HIS A 616 7.93 -8.65 28.13
N LEU A 617 6.78 -8.24 27.59
CA LEU A 617 6.72 -7.28 26.48
C LEU A 617 7.12 -5.85 26.91
N LEU A 618 7.00 -5.53 28.20
CA LEU A 618 7.33 -4.20 28.74
C LEU A 618 8.74 -4.09 29.34
N PHE A 619 9.40 -5.21 29.64
CA PHE A 619 10.64 -5.24 30.41
C PHE A 619 11.62 -6.27 29.83
N ASP A 620 12.85 -5.85 29.57
CA ASP A 620 13.96 -6.77 29.25
C ASP A 620 14.66 -7.17 30.56
N GLU A 621 14.87 -8.47 30.79
CA GLU A 621 15.62 -9.00 31.94
C GLU A 621 17.05 -8.43 32.05
N SER A 622 17.64 -7.98 30.92
CA SER A 622 19.02 -7.50 30.81
C SER A 622 19.17 -5.98 30.72
N GLN A 623 18.16 -5.25 30.21
CA GLN A 623 18.25 -3.81 29.93
C GLN A 623 17.26 -2.93 30.72
N GLY A 624 16.31 -3.53 31.46
CA GLY A 624 15.32 -2.80 32.26
C GLY A 624 14.07 -2.37 31.46
N SER A 625 13.40 -1.31 31.92
CA SER A 625 12.15 -0.81 31.35
C SER A 625 12.36 -0.16 29.96
N ILE A 626 11.38 -0.34 29.06
CA ILE A 626 11.37 0.28 27.73
C ILE A 626 11.47 1.82 27.75
N ALA A 627 11.20 2.44 28.90
CA ALA A 627 11.36 3.87 29.14
C ALA A 627 12.82 4.35 29.15
N VAL A 628 13.79 3.44 29.29
CA VAL A 628 15.24 3.77 29.36
C VAL A 628 15.85 3.92 27.96
N ILE A 629 15.21 3.38 26.93
CA ILE A 629 15.77 3.26 25.56
C ILE A 629 15.44 4.50 24.70
N ASP A 630 14.35 5.24 24.97
CA ASP A 630 13.91 6.37 24.15
C ASP A 630 14.51 7.71 24.61
N ASP A 631 15.61 8.13 23.99
CA ASP A 631 16.22 9.45 24.18
C ASP A 631 15.64 10.54 23.24
N GLY A 632 14.64 10.17 22.42
CA GLY A 632 14.00 11.03 21.42
C GLY A 632 14.60 10.94 20.02
N LEU A 633 15.74 10.27 19.83
CA LEU A 633 16.36 10.07 18.52
C LEU A 633 15.85 8.78 17.88
N LYS A 634 15.05 8.91 16.81
CA LYS A 634 14.35 7.78 16.16
C LYS A 634 14.59 7.70 14.66
N GLU A 635 15.45 8.55 14.11
CA GLU A 635 15.77 8.49 12.69
C GLU A 635 16.56 7.21 12.38
N CYS A 636 16.24 6.57 11.26
CA CYS A 636 16.91 5.38 10.78
C CYS A 636 17.20 5.50 9.28
N MET A 637 18.22 4.77 8.83
CA MET A 637 18.61 4.66 7.44
C MET A 637 18.89 3.18 7.12
N THR A 638 18.71 2.78 5.87
CA THR A 638 19.18 1.49 5.35
C THR A 638 20.13 1.74 4.18
N ILE A 639 21.01 0.80 3.91
CA ILE A 639 21.94 0.91 2.77
C ILE A 639 21.16 0.99 1.46
N SER A 640 21.53 1.94 0.61
CA SER A 640 20.88 2.11 -0.68
C SER A 640 21.43 1.10 -1.69
N LYS A 641 20.56 0.18 -2.10
CA LYS A 641 20.87 -0.80 -3.16
C LYS A 641 21.22 -0.14 -4.49
N ARG A 642 20.55 0.96 -4.83
CA ARG A 642 20.90 1.79 -6.00
C ARG A 642 22.36 2.25 -5.93
N PHE A 643 22.79 2.83 -4.81
CA PHE A 643 24.17 3.31 -4.69
C PHE A 643 25.18 2.17 -4.62
N ASN A 644 24.80 1.00 -4.10
CA ASN A 644 25.64 -0.20 -4.23
C ASN A 644 25.89 -0.53 -5.70
N ASN A 645 24.84 -0.53 -6.53
CA ASN A 645 24.98 -0.74 -7.98
C ASN A 645 25.83 0.35 -8.64
N VAL A 646 25.65 1.62 -8.28
CA VAL A 646 26.49 2.71 -8.79
C VAL A 646 27.98 2.49 -8.44
N VAL A 647 28.28 2.06 -7.21
CA VAL A 647 29.67 1.75 -6.80
C VAL A 647 30.21 0.56 -7.61
N LEU A 648 29.42 -0.49 -7.79
CA LEU A 648 29.81 -1.67 -8.58
C LEU A 648 30.06 -1.31 -10.05
N THR A 649 29.20 -0.50 -10.67
CA THR A 649 29.42 0.03 -12.03
C THR A 649 30.70 0.85 -12.11
N ASN A 650 30.97 1.72 -11.13
CA ASN A 650 32.20 2.52 -11.08
C ASN A 650 33.45 1.63 -10.98
N ILE A 651 33.39 0.52 -10.20
CA ILE A 651 34.46 -0.49 -10.14
C ILE A 651 34.66 -1.09 -11.53
N GLN A 652 33.59 -1.61 -12.15
CA GLN A 652 33.64 -2.25 -13.48
C GLN A 652 34.25 -1.32 -14.54
N GLU A 653 33.79 -0.07 -14.60
CA GLU A 653 34.29 0.95 -15.53
C GLU A 653 35.76 1.30 -15.26
N HIS A 654 36.16 1.44 -14.00
CA HIS A 654 37.54 1.80 -13.63
C HIS A 654 38.55 0.73 -14.05
N PHE A 655 38.22 -0.54 -13.84
CA PHE A 655 39.08 -1.67 -14.19
C PHE A 655 38.91 -2.15 -15.63
N ASN A 656 37.94 -1.58 -16.37
CA ASN A 656 37.60 -1.94 -17.75
C ASN A 656 37.37 -3.44 -17.92
N TRP A 657 36.63 -4.04 -16.98
CA TRP A 657 36.26 -5.45 -17.04
C TRP A 657 35.10 -5.63 -18.01
N SER A 658 35.34 -6.45 -19.05
CA SER A 658 34.27 -6.94 -19.91
C SER A 658 33.48 -8.03 -19.19
N PRO A 659 32.17 -8.18 -19.47
CA PRO A 659 31.30 -9.28 -18.99
C PRO A 659 31.70 -10.67 -19.54
N GLN A 660 32.97 -10.86 -19.89
CA GLN A 660 33.47 -12.16 -20.32
C GLN A 660 33.76 -12.95 -19.06
N GLY A 661 33.08 -14.07 -18.85
CA GLY A 661 33.23 -15.00 -17.71
C GLY A 661 34.66 -15.56 -17.57
N VAL A 662 35.60 -14.68 -17.26
CA VAL A 662 37.02 -14.94 -17.10
C VAL A 662 37.19 -15.48 -15.69
N LYS A 663 37.73 -16.71 -15.61
CA LYS A 663 38.03 -17.36 -14.34
C LYS A 663 39.42 -16.95 -13.86
N TYR A 664 39.51 -16.52 -12.61
CA TYR A 664 40.78 -16.11 -11.98
C TYR A 664 41.25 -17.17 -10.97
N ASN A 665 42.56 -17.40 -10.89
CA ASN A 665 43.15 -18.22 -9.81
C ASN A 665 43.20 -17.41 -8.49
N ILE A 666 43.49 -18.08 -7.36
CA ILE A 666 43.50 -17.46 -6.02
C ILE A 666 44.41 -16.21 -5.96
N GLN A 667 45.59 -16.24 -6.59
CA GLN A 667 46.53 -15.11 -6.55
C GLN A 667 46.05 -13.92 -7.38
N ASP A 668 45.49 -14.19 -8.56
CA ASP A 668 44.89 -13.17 -9.41
C ASP A 668 43.64 -12.56 -8.74
N SER A 669 42.80 -13.39 -8.12
CA SER A 669 41.66 -12.94 -7.30
C SER A 669 42.10 -12.06 -6.14
N LYS A 670 43.14 -12.43 -5.38
CA LYS A 670 43.70 -11.61 -4.29
C LYS A 670 44.18 -10.24 -4.80
N LYS A 671 44.84 -10.22 -5.96
CA LYS A 671 45.31 -8.99 -6.57
C LYS A 671 44.14 -8.10 -6.97
N ILE A 672 43.14 -8.67 -7.65
CA ILE A 672 41.92 -7.96 -8.06
C ILE A 672 41.22 -7.34 -6.85
N VAL A 673 40.92 -8.15 -5.82
CA VAL A 673 40.23 -7.68 -4.61
C VAL A 673 41.02 -6.57 -3.92
N LYS A 674 42.36 -6.70 -3.84
CA LYS A 674 43.22 -5.65 -3.27
C LYS A 674 43.19 -4.36 -4.08
N ASP A 675 43.18 -4.45 -5.40
CA ASP A 675 43.10 -3.29 -6.29
C ASP A 675 41.74 -2.59 -6.14
N ILE A 676 40.63 -3.35 -6.04
CA ILE A 676 39.29 -2.82 -5.74
C ILE A 676 39.27 -2.10 -4.39
N ILE A 677 39.76 -2.73 -3.33
CA ILE A 677 39.81 -2.12 -1.98
C ILE A 677 40.63 -0.83 -2.03
N THR A 678 41.73 -0.80 -2.78
CA THR A 678 42.56 0.40 -2.94
C THR A 678 41.78 1.52 -3.63
N TYR A 679 41.07 1.21 -4.71
CA TYR A 679 40.24 2.16 -5.45
C TYR A 679 39.09 2.71 -4.58
N LEU A 680 38.37 1.84 -3.86
CA LEU A 680 37.28 2.24 -2.98
C LEU A 680 37.76 3.16 -1.85
N ASN A 681 38.91 2.89 -1.25
CA ASN A 681 39.52 3.79 -0.26
C ASN A 681 39.89 5.16 -0.84
N GLN A 682 40.33 5.22 -2.10
CA GLN A 682 40.59 6.48 -2.80
C GLN A 682 39.32 7.29 -3.02
N LEU A 683 38.19 6.63 -3.34
CA LEU A 683 36.89 7.28 -3.48
C LEU A 683 36.31 7.76 -2.14
N LEU A 684 36.49 6.97 -1.08
CA LEU A 684 35.90 7.26 0.22
C LEU A 684 36.57 8.43 0.94
N ARG A 685 37.90 8.53 0.87
CA ARG A 685 38.68 9.54 1.58
C ARG A 685 38.16 10.99 1.41
N PRO A 686 37.93 11.51 0.18
CA PRO A 686 37.40 12.86 0.01
C PRO A 686 35.97 13.04 0.52
N LEU A 687 35.17 11.97 0.60
CA LEU A 687 33.82 12.01 1.19
C LEU A 687 33.91 12.13 2.72
N LEU A 688 34.78 11.36 3.35
CA LEU A 688 35.01 11.44 4.80
C LEU A 688 35.53 12.82 5.21
N GLU A 689 36.40 13.43 4.41
CA GLU A 689 36.89 14.80 4.65
C GLU A 689 35.74 15.82 4.64
N LYS A 690 34.71 15.63 3.81
CA LYS A 690 33.50 16.47 3.82
C LYS A 690 32.65 16.20 5.07
N LEU A 691 32.32 14.93 5.32
CA LEU A 691 31.55 14.48 6.48
C LEU A 691 32.21 14.77 7.84
N SER A 692 33.50 15.10 7.85
CA SER A 692 34.25 15.46 9.05
C SER A 692 33.78 16.74 9.74
N LYS A 693 32.80 17.48 9.18
CA LYS A 693 32.22 18.65 9.82
C LYS A 693 31.54 18.31 11.14
N ARG A 694 31.63 19.23 12.11
CA ARG A 694 30.94 19.09 13.41
C ARG A 694 29.44 18.83 13.26
N GLY A 695 28.78 19.50 12.31
CA GLY A 695 27.33 19.33 12.08
C GLY A 695 26.98 17.93 11.56
N GLU A 696 27.70 17.44 10.55
CA GLU A 696 27.47 16.11 9.98
C GLU A 696 27.88 14.98 10.94
N LEU A 697 28.94 15.17 11.72
CA LEU A 697 29.31 14.22 12.77
C LEU A 697 28.22 14.12 13.85
N ILE A 698 27.58 15.23 14.23
CA ILE A 698 26.42 15.20 15.16
C ILE A 698 25.28 14.40 14.54
N LYS A 699 24.93 14.62 13.27
CA LYS A 699 23.89 13.85 12.58
C LYS A 699 24.23 12.35 12.48
N LEU A 700 25.49 12.00 12.22
CA LEU A 700 25.93 10.60 12.23
C LEU A 700 25.81 9.98 13.62
N LEU A 701 26.12 10.72 14.69
CA LEU A 701 25.90 10.27 16.06
C LEU A 701 24.41 10.13 16.40
N GLU A 702 23.57 11.07 15.94
CA GLU A 702 22.12 11.01 16.08
C GLU A 702 21.54 9.79 15.34
N LEU A 703 22.02 9.53 14.12
CA LEU A 703 21.68 8.34 13.35
C LEU A 703 22.14 7.06 14.08
N HIS A 704 23.37 7.04 14.61
CA HIS A 704 23.87 5.90 15.39
C HIS A 704 22.98 5.61 16.61
N HIS A 705 22.57 6.65 17.34
CA HIS A 705 21.64 6.52 18.46
C HIS A 705 20.27 6.00 18.02
N GLY A 706 19.70 6.55 16.93
CA GLY A 706 18.44 6.08 16.36
C GLY A 706 18.50 4.62 15.92
N GLN A 707 19.60 4.18 15.31
CA GLN A 707 19.81 2.78 14.96
C GLN A 707 19.90 1.89 16.20
N LEU A 708 20.60 2.31 17.26
CA LEU A 708 20.65 1.58 18.53
C LEU A 708 19.28 1.49 19.19
N PHE A 709 18.50 2.56 19.15
CA PHE A 709 17.11 2.56 19.61
C PHE A 709 16.31 1.48 18.86
N TRP A 710 16.32 1.50 17.53
CA TRP A 710 15.58 0.52 16.73
C TRP A 710 16.11 -0.90 16.89
N LEU A 711 17.42 -1.10 17.05
CA LEU A 711 18.02 -2.40 17.33
C LEU A 711 17.58 -2.95 18.68
N ALA A 712 17.66 -2.14 19.73
CA ALA A 712 17.24 -2.55 21.06
C ALA A 712 15.73 -2.85 21.07
N LEU A 713 14.93 -2.00 20.41
CA LEU A 713 13.48 -2.18 20.31
C LEU A 713 13.10 -3.43 19.51
N THR A 714 13.73 -3.64 18.36
CA THR A 714 13.43 -4.75 17.45
C THR A 714 13.92 -6.06 18.04
N ASN A 715 15.15 -6.13 18.56
CA ASN A 715 15.73 -7.37 19.07
C ASN A 715 15.06 -7.87 20.36
N SER A 716 14.88 -6.97 21.34
CA SER A 716 14.27 -7.36 22.62
C SER A 716 12.81 -7.79 22.40
N ARG A 717 12.03 -7.00 21.64
CA ARG A 717 10.63 -7.33 21.36
C ARG A 717 10.46 -8.53 20.45
N TYR A 718 11.26 -8.67 19.40
CA TYR A 718 11.13 -9.79 18.47
C TYR A 718 11.28 -11.12 19.19
N ILE A 719 12.24 -11.26 20.11
CA ILE A 719 12.41 -12.51 20.87
C ILE A 719 11.15 -12.83 21.69
N TYR A 720 10.58 -11.85 22.38
CA TYR A 720 9.37 -12.06 23.18
C TYR A 720 8.12 -12.29 22.32
N TYR A 721 7.92 -11.49 21.26
CA TYR A 721 6.82 -11.65 20.33
C TYR A 721 6.90 -12.98 19.58
N LYS A 722 8.07 -13.36 19.07
CA LYS A 722 8.30 -14.64 18.42
C LYS A 722 7.92 -15.80 19.33
N ARG A 723 8.38 -15.79 20.58
CA ARG A 723 8.07 -16.85 21.55
C ARG A 723 6.56 -16.97 21.80
N ILE A 724 5.87 -15.84 21.85
CA ILE A 724 4.43 -15.76 21.99
C ILE A 724 3.71 -16.24 20.71
N TYR A 725 4.17 -15.81 19.54
CA TYR A 725 3.61 -16.18 18.24
C TYR A 725 3.77 -17.68 17.99
N ASP A 726 4.95 -18.24 18.25
CA ASP A 726 5.22 -19.68 18.20
C ASP A 726 4.27 -20.46 19.14
N TYR A 727 3.94 -19.89 20.31
CA TYR A 727 3.05 -20.51 21.30
C TYR A 727 1.58 -20.62 20.84
N ILE A 728 1.13 -19.72 19.95
CA ILE A 728 -0.21 -19.69 19.34
C ILE A 728 -0.24 -20.06 17.86
N GLY A 729 0.90 -20.38 17.25
CA GLY A 729 1.02 -20.81 15.87
C GLY A 729 0.97 -19.69 14.82
N ILE A 730 1.38 -18.46 15.18
CA ILE A 730 1.54 -17.34 14.24
C ILE A 730 2.98 -17.34 13.72
N HIS A 731 3.16 -17.10 12.41
CA HIS A 731 4.48 -17.05 11.77
C HIS A 731 4.85 -15.62 11.36
N GLU A 732 5.78 -15.00 12.10
CA GLU A 732 6.22 -13.62 11.84
C GLU A 732 7.63 -13.58 11.21
N THR A 733 7.76 -12.95 10.04
CA THR A 733 9.02 -12.85 9.29
C THR A 733 9.55 -11.42 9.12
N LYS A 734 8.70 -10.39 9.25
CA LYS A 734 9.00 -8.99 8.94
C LYS A 734 10.06 -8.41 9.88
N GLN A 735 9.93 -8.66 11.18
CA GLN A 735 10.81 -8.06 12.19
C GLN A 735 12.29 -8.48 12.06
N HIS A 736 12.56 -9.70 11.60
CA HIS A 736 13.95 -10.17 11.42
C HIS A 736 14.68 -9.46 10.26
N THR A 737 13.97 -9.12 9.18
CA THR A 737 14.56 -8.38 8.05
C THR A 737 14.97 -6.96 8.47
N PHE A 738 14.15 -6.30 9.30
CA PHE A 738 14.48 -4.97 9.83
C PHE A 738 15.70 -5.02 10.75
N GLU A 739 15.78 -6.02 11.64
CA GLU A 739 16.95 -6.21 12.52
C GLU A 739 18.26 -6.24 11.72
N GLN A 740 18.35 -7.06 10.67
CA GLN A 740 19.57 -7.18 9.87
C GLN A 740 19.98 -5.84 9.24
N GLY A 741 19.02 -5.10 8.67
CA GLY A 741 19.28 -3.80 8.05
C GLY A 741 19.76 -2.73 9.03
N TYR A 742 19.20 -2.72 10.25
CA TYR A 742 19.65 -1.81 11.31
C TYR A 742 21.04 -2.19 11.82
N GLN A 743 21.34 -3.49 11.96
CA GLN A 743 22.65 -3.96 12.44
C GLN A 743 23.76 -3.54 11.50
N GLU A 744 23.58 -3.79 10.20
CA GLU A 744 24.54 -3.45 9.17
C GLU A 744 24.77 -1.95 9.10
N THR A 745 23.69 -1.16 9.00
CA THR A 745 23.80 0.31 8.90
C THR A 745 24.44 0.91 10.14
N ASN A 746 24.16 0.36 11.32
CA ASN A 746 24.77 0.77 12.57
C ASN A 746 26.29 0.50 12.59
N ALA A 747 26.71 -0.68 12.14
CA ALA A 747 28.12 -1.05 12.06
C ALA A 747 28.89 -0.11 11.11
N LEU A 748 28.34 0.14 9.92
CA LEU A 748 28.93 1.06 8.94
C LEU A 748 28.94 2.50 9.44
N CYS A 749 27.88 2.97 10.09
CA CYS A 749 27.82 4.31 10.65
C CYS A 749 28.92 4.51 11.71
N LYS A 750 29.07 3.55 12.63
CA LYS A 750 30.14 3.55 13.63
C LYS A 750 31.52 3.58 12.97
N TRP A 751 31.74 2.74 11.96
CA TRP A 751 33.00 2.69 11.23
C TRP A 751 33.32 4.03 10.54
N ILE A 752 32.35 4.67 9.88
CA ILE A 752 32.51 5.98 9.26
C ILE A 752 32.89 7.04 10.31
N ILE A 753 32.21 7.05 11.46
CA ILE A 753 32.54 7.95 12.58
C ILE A 753 33.98 7.73 13.03
N GLU A 754 34.41 6.48 13.21
CA GLU A 754 35.79 6.14 13.59
C GLU A 754 36.79 6.66 12.56
N GLN A 755 36.55 6.45 11.26
CA GLN A 755 37.42 6.94 10.19
C GLN A 755 37.54 8.47 10.19
N ILE A 756 36.43 9.19 10.41
CA ILE A 756 36.41 10.65 10.53
C ILE A 756 37.27 11.12 11.72
N VAL A 757 37.09 10.50 12.88
CA VAL A 757 37.82 10.87 14.12
C VAL A 757 39.32 10.61 14.00
N LEU A 758 39.71 9.50 13.35
CA LEU A 758 41.10 9.13 13.12
C LEU A 758 41.81 10.03 12.08
N GLY A 759 41.05 10.66 11.17
CA GLY A 759 41.58 11.33 9.97
C GLY A 759 41.98 12.81 10.09
N GLN A 760 41.97 13.44 11.28
CA GLN A 760 42.19 14.90 11.56
C GLN A 760 42.85 15.74 10.42
N PRO A 761 42.27 16.90 9.98
CA PRO A 761 41.46 17.84 10.76
C PRO A 761 40.09 18.21 10.18
N PHE A 762 39.21 18.69 11.06
CA PHE A 762 37.87 19.20 10.79
C PHE A 762 37.89 20.35 9.76
N ASN A 763 37.17 20.19 8.65
CA ASN A 763 37.05 21.19 7.60
C ASN A 763 35.85 22.12 7.84
N GLU A 764 35.96 23.42 7.51
CA GLU A 764 34.88 24.40 7.75
C GLU A 764 33.93 24.66 6.56
N ASN A 765 34.11 24.01 5.39
CA ASN A 765 33.40 24.45 4.18
C ASN A 765 32.44 23.45 3.52
N LYS A 766 31.20 23.93 3.34
CA LYS A 766 30.08 23.49 2.46
C LYS A 766 29.17 22.35 2.95
N LEU A 767 27.86 22.56 2.94
CA LEU A 767 26.83 21.55 3.27
C LEU A 767 26.91 20.35 2.31
N GLU A 768 26.74 19.14 2.84
CA GLU A 768 26.82 17.84 2.15
C GLU A 768 25.47 17.38 1.59
N SER A 769 25.48 16.91 0.35
CA SER A 769 24.28 16.39 -0.30
C SER A 769 23.91 15.00 0.21
N VAL A 770 22.62 14.66 0.17
CA VAL A 770 22.11 13.33 0.53
C VAL A 770 22.76 12.24 -0.31
N ASP A 771 23.02 12.51 -1.60
CA ASP A 771 23.71 11.59 -2.51
C ASP A 771 25.11 11.21 -2.02
N GLU A 772 25.87 12.17 -1.46
CA GLU A 772 27.22 11.92 -0.94
C GLU A 772 27.20 11.04 0.31
N ILE A 773 26.18 11.19 1.16
CA ILE A 773 26.00 10.34 2.34
C ILE A 773 25.72 8.90 1.90
N TYR A 774 24.71 8.68 1.05
CA TYR A 774 24.39 7.34 0.56
C TYR A 774 25.56 6.70 -0.19
N TYR A 775 26.29 7.47 -0.99
CA TYR A 775 27.46 6.97 -1.70
C TYR A 775 28.59 6.56 -0.74
N ALA A 776 28.84 7.33 0.32
CA ALA A 776 29.84 6.97 1.33
C ALA A 776 29.48 5.66 2.06
N PHE A 777 28.21 5.49 2.44
CA PHE A 777 27.73 4.25 3.06
C PHE A 777 27.82 3.06 2.10
N SER A 778 27.48 3.22 0.82
CA SER A 778 27.63 2.15 -0.17
C SER A 778 29.10 1.79 -0.44
N ILE A 779 30.02 2.76 -0.45
CA ILE A 779 31.46 2.46 -0.55
C ILE A 779 31.93 1.70 0.70
N ALA A 780 31.50 2.11 1.90
CA ALA A 780 31.84 1.43 3.15
C ALA A 780 31.34 -0.02 3.15
N HIS A 781 30.10 -0.25 2.71
CA HIS A 781 29.53 -1.59 2.52
C HIS A 781 30.35 -2.42 1.54
N GLN A 782 30.69 -1.90 0.35
CA GLN A 782 31.51 -2.64 -0.62
C GLN A 782 32.92 -2.92 -0.08
N LEU A 783 33.52 -2.00 0.69
CA LEU A 783 34.79 -2.26 1.36
C LEU A 783 34.70 -3.44 2.34
N GLU A 784 33.62 -3.55 3.12
CA GLU A 784 33.39 -4.69 4.01
C GLU A 784 33.24 -5.99 3.23
N VAL A 785 32.43 -5.99 2.17
CA VAL A 785 32.22 -7.14 1.28
C VAL A 785 33.54 -7.62 0.67
N PHE A 786 34.30 -6.73 0.01
CA PHE A 786 35.58 -7.09 -0.60
C PHE A 786 36.66 -7.45 0.42
N SER A 787 36.63 -6.86 1.62
CA SER A 787 37.54 -7.27 2.71
C SER A 787 37.23 -8.68 3.20
N THR A 788 35.95 -9.03 3.33
CA THR A 788 35.51 -10.39 3.66
C THR A 788 35.94 -11.39 2.60
N PHE A 789 35.80 -11.04 1.31
CA PHE A 789 36.34 -11.86 0.22
C PHE A 789 37.86 -12.03 0.31
N MET A 790 38.60 -10.98 0.65
CA MET A 790 40.05 -11.05 0.85
C MET A 790 40.42 -12.00 1.99
N ASP A 791 39.69 -11.97 3.11
CA ASP A 791 39.90 -12.87 4.24
C ASP A 791 39.62 -14.33 3.87
N ILE A 792 38.55 -14.59 3.12
CA ILE A 792 38.23 -15.93 2.58
C ILE A 792 39.38 -16.41 1.67
N LEU A 793 39.84 -15.59 0.74
CA LEU A 793 40.94 -15.92 -0.17
C LEU A 793 42.25 -16.18 0.58
N ASN A 794 42.51 -15.47 1.68
CA ASN A 794 43.70 -15.68 2.50
C ASN A 794 43.66 -17.00 3.29
N ASN A 795 42.46 -17.46 3.65
CA ASN A 795 42.24 -18.70 4.39
C ASN A 795 42.00 -19.94 3.51
N THR A 796 41.94 -19.78 2.18
CA THR A 796 41.79 -20.88 1.22
C THR A 796 43.16 -21.46 0.88
N HIS A 797 43.34 -22.78 1.05
CA HIS A 797 44.58 -23.50 0.73
C HIS A 797 44.62 -23.95 -0.75
N ASP A 798 45.79 -23.88 -1.38
CA ASP A 798 46.08 -24.11 -2.82
C ASP A 798 45.81 -25.55 -3.35
N ASP A 799 45.14 -26.44 -2.60
CA ASP A 799 45.09 -27.88 -2.92
C ASP A 799 44.06 -28.28 -4.00
N ASN A 800 43.51 -27.34 -4.77
CA ASN A 800 42.65 -27.65 -5.92
C ASN A 800 42.84 -26.62 -7.03
N ASP A 801 43.40 -27.06 -8.17
CA ASP A 801 43.55 -26.33 -9.45
C ASP A 801 42.19 -25.96 -10.13
N GLY A 802 41.15 -25.68 -9.36
CA GLY A 802 39.81 -25.42 -9.87
C GLY A 802 38.80 -24.87 -8.87
N ILE A 803 39.21 -24.19 -7.80
CA ILE A 803 38.24 -23.52 -6.92
C ILE A 803 37.84 -22.18 -7.55
N GLU A 804 36.61 -22.15 -8.04
CA GLU A 804 35.86 -20.97 -8.49
C GLU A 804 35.58 -20.06 -7.29
N ILE A 805 36.07 -18.81 -7.31
CA ILE A 805 35.83 -17.85 -6.21
C ILE A 805 35.31 -16.50 -6.72
N LEU A 806 35.66 -16.08 -7.94
CA LEU A 806 35.19 -14.84 -8.55
C LEU A 806 34.83 -15.06 -10.02
N GLU A 807 33.54 -15.01 -10.32
CA GLU A 807 33.01 -14.87 -11.66
C GLU A 807 32.52 -13.42 -11.77
N ILE A 808 33.18 -12.64 -12.63
CA ILE A 808 32.79 -11.24 -12.88
C ILE A 808 31.74 -11.30 -14.00
N TRP A 809 30.50 -10.99 -13.65
CA TRP A 809 29.40 -10.84 -14.59
C TRP A 809 29.35 -9.42 -15.13
#